data_AF-A0A971G7R9-F1
#
_entry.id   AF-A0A971G7R9-F1
#
_cell.length_a   1.000
_cell.length_b   1.000
_cell.length_c   1.000
_cell.angle_alpha   90.00
_cell.angle_beta   90.00
_cell.angle_gamma   90.00
#
_symmetry.space_group_name_H-M   'P 1'
#
loop_
_entity.id
_entity.type
_entity.pdbx_description
1 polymer ?
#
loop_
_entity_poly.entity_id
_entity_poly.type
_entity_poly.pdbx_seq_one_letter_code
_entity_poly.pdbx_strand_id
1 'polypeptide(L)'
;MSVVSSMLRNVAVIGHNETGKTTLVEQMLFYADVISRAETVASGKTTSDYTEEEIANQISIHASLASLEWQGKRLNIVDTPGTSGFIGETIAAFRATEAALMLVDGRVGPQIETIKLWRRLDDMNTPRAIFINKMDREHADYTKVLDALKESFKTTLVPVAIPMGSGKDFKGIINLIENKAYFAHPEAKETAGDIPAEYADMAEEYRTILIESAAEGADDLIEKYFEEMTLEADDIRRGLQEGLHDNRVVPVLCGSSEQGSGLLSLLNFISNNFPDPLGYTDTIIADDGSESEFAITEEGTAAALVFKTTIDQFSGKLSFVKVLRGTLKGETELYNAIVSRKERANKVYRMVGKKIVETSALTAGDVGVIAKSNISATNYTLVEGGDQKFSFKPIDFGQPTYSLAISSDDKKSEEKMNEALHRVSEEDLTFQIKFNEETKENVVAGMGDLHLNMILDKVREKQKINIHTKLPRVAYRETIRGKSGIVEYTHKKQSGGHGQYGRVLIEIEPLERGEYYSFTNAIKGVAISKGYIPGIEKGLHEQMEEGFLAGYPMMDIGISLVDGKEHPVDSSEMAFKLAAKGAMKLALAKAVPVLLEPIVKLNVYIEEEYLGDILSDLSTKRGRVLGQEDIGHLQMVRALVPQSELLNYAIDLKSMTSGTGSFEMEFDHYEPLTGKGADEVVKAYKDSLEEA
;
A
#
# COMPACT_ATOMS: atom_id res chain seq x y z
N MET A 1 28.24 -17.13 -14.19
CA MET A 1 27.54 -18.39 -14.52
C MET A 1 26.12 -18.29 -14.00
N SER A 2 25.13 -18.83 -14.72
CA SER A 2 23.76 -18.96 -14.23
C SER A 2 23.74 -19.87 -13.00
N VAL A 3 22.93 -19.53 -12.01
CA VAL A 3 22.75 -20.35 -10.79
C VAL A 3 21.63 -21.35 -11.06
N VAL A 4 21.79 -22.58 -10.59
CA VAL A 4 20.74 -23.61 -10.66
C VAL A 4 19.61 -23.22 -9.71
N SER A 5 18.35 -23.37 -10.12
CA SER A 5 17.21 -22.90 -9.33
C SER A 5 17.19 -23.45 -7.90
N SER A 6 17.56 -24.72 -7.69
CA SER A 6 17.63 -25.35 -6.36
C SER A 6 18.66 -24.75 -5.40
N MET A 7 19.62 -23.97 -5.93
CA MET A 7 20.65 -23.26 -5.16
C MET A 7 20.25 -21.83 -4.79
N LEU A 8 19.04 -21.39 -5.15
CA LEU A 8 18.51 -20.07 -4.81
C LEU A 8 17.82 -20.09 -3.46
N ARG A 9 17.96 -19.01 -2.70
CA ARG A 9 17.13 -18.70 -1.53
C ARG A 9 16.68 -17.25 -1.63
N ASN A 10 15.39 -17.00 -1.82
CA ASN A 10 14.86 -15.64 -1.86
C ASN A 10 14.16 -15.35 -0.54
N VAL A 11 14.64 -14.32 0.17
CA VAL A 11 14.23 -14.05 1.54
C VAL A 11 13.85 -12.59 1.72
N ALA A 12 12.63 -12.33 2.19
CA ALA A 12 12.24 -10.99 2.63
C ALA A 12 12.65 -10.78 4.10
N VAL A 13 13.39 -9.71 4.39
CA VAL A 13 13.73 -9.31 5.76
C VAL A 13 12.72 -8.28 6.21
N ILE A 14 11.91 -8.66 7.19
CA ILE A 14 10.70 -7.92 7.60
C ILE A 14 10.69 -7.69 9.12
N GLY A 15 9.79 -6.82 9.58
CA GLY A 15 9.61 -6.52 11.00
C GLY A 15 9.40 -5.04 11.26
N HIS A 16 9.07 -4.70 12.51
CA HIS A 16 8.71 -3.34 12.90
C HIS A 16 9.84 -2.31 12.65
N ASN A 17 9.50 -1.03 12.66
CA ASN A 17 10.49 0.04 12.50
C ASN A 17 11.60 -0.09 13.58
N GLU A 18 12.82 0.26 13.20
CA GLU A 18 14.00 0.23 14.06
C GLU A 18 14.40 -1.14 14.63
N THR A 19 13.82 -2.28 14.23
CA THR A 19 14.25 -3.61 14.72
C THR A 19 15.64 -4.04 14.22
N GLY A 20 16.28 -3.25 13.35
CA GLY A 20 17.64 -3.48 12.85
C GLY A 20 17.75 -4.25 11.54
N LYS A 21 16.68 -4.29 10.72
CA LYS A 21 16.62 -4.99 9.41
C LYS A 21 17.78 -4.63 8.49
N THR A 22 17.91 -3.35 8.15
CA THR A 22 18.97 -2.83 7.28
C THR A 22 20.36 -3.11 7.82
N THR A 23 20.57 -2.93 9.13
CA THR A 23 21.84 -3.24 9.76
C THR A 23 22.16 -4.74 9.74
N LEU A 24 21.15 -5.61 9.86
CA LEU A 24 21.35 -7.05 9.69
C LEU A 24 21.75 -7.40 8.25
N VAL A 25 21.11 -6.81 7.25
CA VAL A 25 21.44 -7.02 5.84
C VAL A 25 22.85 -6.54 5.52
N GLU A 26 23.28 -5.39 6.07
CA GLU A 26 24.67 -4.92 6.00
C GLU A 26 25.66 -5.95 6.58
N GLN A 27 25.34 -6.53 7.74
CA GLN A 27 26.16 -7.58 8.32
C GLN A 27 26.19 -8.83 7.45
N MET A 28 25.06 -9.28 6.88
CA MET A 28 25.04 -10.41 5.96
C MET A 28 25.98 -10.19 4.76
N LEU A 29 25.97 -8.99 4.18
CA LEU A 29 26.86 -8.61 3.08
C LEU A 29 28.34 -8.59 3.50
N PHE A 30 28.64 -8.11 4.70
CA PHE A 30 29.99 -8.14 5.26
C PHE A 30 30.49 -9.57 5.53
N TYR A 31 29.63 -10.42 6.10
CA TYR A 31 29.94 -11.83 6.34
C TYR A 31 30.21 -12.59 5.05
N ALA A 32 29.44 -12.30 3.99
CA ALA A 32 29.63 -12.87 2.66
C ALA A 32 30.76 -12.22 1.83
N ASP A 33 31.56 -11.33 2.44
CA ASP A 33 32.69 -10.62 1.78
C ASP A 33 32.28 -9.78 0.56
N VAL A 34 31.00 -9.37 0.49
CA VAL A 34 30.48 -8.51 -0.58
C VAL A 34 30.85 -7.05 -0.34
N ILE A 35 30.91 -6.64 0.93
CA ILE A 35 31.36 -5.33 1.38
C ILE A 35 32.48 -5.49 2.41
N SER A 36 33.39 -4.51 2.48
CA SER A 36 34.55 -4.60 3.37
C SER A 36 34.26 -4.27 4.84
N ARG A 37 33.13 -3.62 5.11
CA ARG A 37 32.67 -3.23 6.46
C ARG A 37 31.15 -3.09 6.43
N ALA A 38 30.49 -3.54 7.49
CA ALA A 38 29.07 -3.26 7.72
C ALA A 38 28.87 -1.84 8.27
N GLU A 39 27.92 -1.11 7.70
CA GLU A 39 27.51 0.22 8.15
C GLU A 39 26.20 0.17 8.96
N THR A 40 25.87 1.27 9.64
CA THR A 40 24.58 1.42 10.36
C THR A 40 23.70 2.42 9.61
N VAL A 41 22.38 2.35 9.82
CA VAL A 41 21.44 3.33 9.23
C VAL A 41 21.85 4.77 9.61
N ALA A 42 22.29 4.95 10.86
CA ALA A 42 22.74 6.24 11.36
C ALA A 42 23.96 6.83 10.62
N SER A 43 24.78 6.00 9.95
CA SER A 43 25.94 6.48 9.20
C SER A 43 25.57 7.06 7.83
N GLY A 44 24.36 6.79 7.33
CA GLY A 44 23.89 7.21 6.00
C GLY A 44 24.66 6.58 4.83
N LYS A 45 25.41 5.48 5.10
CA LYS A 45 26.29 4.83 4.11
C LYS A 45 25.93 3.38 3.84
N THR A 46 24.80 2.91 4.36
CA THR A 46 24.38 1.53 4.11
C THR A 46 24.18 1.27 2.62
N THR A 47 24.24 0.00 2.26
CA THR A 47 24.06 -0.47 0.90
C THR A 47 22.59 -0.42 0.50
N SER A 48 21.68 -0.74 1.44
CA SER A 48 20.24 -0.85 1.21
C SER A 48 19.50 0.50 1.23
N ASP A 49 19.76 1.35 2.23
CA ASP A 49 19.17 2.68 2.38
C ASP A 49 20.11 3.72 1.79
N TYR A 50 19.89 4.10 0.53
CA TYR A 50 20.82 4.92 -0.25
C TYR A 50 20.19 6.13 -0.92
N THR A 51 18.87 6.29 -0.81
CA THR A 51 18.19 7.49 -1.31
C THR A 51 18.38 8.67 -0.34
N GLU A 52 18.24 9.90 -0.83
CA GLU A 52 18.45 11.10 -0.01
C GLU A 52 17.42 11.16 1.14
N GLU A 53 16.20 10.71 0.86
CA GLU A 53 15.06 10.67 1.78
C GLU A 53 15.26 9.64 2.89
N GLU A 54 15.78 8.45 2.56
CA GLU A 54 16.10 7.42 3.56
C GLU A 54 17.24 7.88 4.49
N ILE A 55 18.28 8.50 3.92
CA ILE A 55 19.41 9.03 4.68
C ILE A 55 18.97 10.18 5.60
N ALA A 56 18.14 11.09 5.10
CA ALA A 56 17.66 12.24 5.87
C ALA A 56 16.74 11.83 7.03
N ASN A 57 15.88 10.84 6.82
CA ASN A 57 14.90 10.39 7.82
C ASN A 57 15.36 9.20 8.66
N GLN A 58 16.49 8.58 8.32
CA GLN A 58 17.03 7.38 8.99
C GLN A 58 16.04 6.22 9.06
N ILE A 59 15.21 6.07 8.03
CA ILE A 59 14.25 4.98 7.87
C ILE A 59 14.33 4.43 6.44
N SER A 60 14.15 3.13 6.27
CA SER A 60 13.99 2.53 4.95
C SER A 60 12.62 2.90 4.38
N ILE A 61 12.62 3.34 3.12
CA ILE A 61 11.42 3.73 2.37
C ILE A 61 11.15 2.71 1.27
N HIS A 62 12.22 2.21 0.64
CA HIS A 62 12.15 1.32 -0.50
C HIS A 62 12.59 -0.10 -0.14
N ALA A 63 11.94 -1.12 -0.72
CA ALA A 63 12.48 -2.47 -0.66
C ALA A 63 13.79 -2.56 -1.47
N SER A 64 14.87 -3.04 -0.84
CA SER A 64 16.20 -3.07 -1.43
C SER A 64 16.68 -4.50 -1.65
N LEU A 65 17.09 -4.83 -2.87
CA LEU A 65 17.58 -6.17 -3.21
C LEU A 65 19.10 -6.27 -3.00
N ALA A 66 19.51 -7.24 -2.20
CA ALA A 66 20.88 -7.57 -1.86
C ALA A 66 21.17 -9.04 -2.18
N SER A 67 21.83 -9.28 -3.31
CA SER A 67 22.23 -10.63 -3.74
C SER A 67 23.65 -10.96 -3.25
N LEU A 68 23.81 -12.11 -2.60
CA LEU A 68 25.10 -12.59 -2.08
C LEU A 68 25.27 -14.10 -2.29
N GLU A 69 26.51 -14.58 -2.21
CA GLU A 69 26.81 -16.02 -2.23
C GLU A 69 27.22 -16.49 -0.84
N TRP A 70 26.67 -17.62 -0.41
CA TRP A 70 27.01 -18.26 0.86
C TRP A 70 27.00 -19.78 0.68
N GLN A 71 28.12 -20.44 1.01
CA GLN A 71 28.27 -21.90 0.94
C GLN A 71 27.80 -22.54 -0.39
N GLY A 72 28.08 -21.87 -1.52
CA GLY A 72 27.70 -22.36 -2.85
C GLY A 72 26.23 -22.13 -3.24
N LYS A 73 25.42 -21.57 -2.34
CA LYS A 73 24.06 -21.10 -2.62
C LYS A 73 24.05 -19.59 -2.85
N ARG A 74 23.06 -19.13 -3.60
CA ARG A 74 22.83 -17.69 -3.82
C ARG A 74 21.64 -17.24 -3.02
N LEU A 75 21.86 -16.28 -2.14
CA LEU A 75 20.83 -15.69 -1.30
C LEU A 75 20.43 -14.34 -1.91
N ASN A 76 19.17 -14.18 -2.25
CA ASN A 76 18.58 -12.91 -2.69
C ASN A 76 17.78 -12.35 -1.51
N ILE A 77 18.39 -11.42 -0.79
CA ILE A 77 17.79 -10.80 0.40
C ILE A 77 17.06 -9.53 -0.04
N VAL A 78 15.79 -9.41 0.30
CA VAL A 78 15.00 -8.19 0.08
C VAL A 78 14.81 -7.51 1.43
N ASP A 79 15.58 -6.46 1.67
CA ASP A 79 15.41 -5.59 2.83
C ASP A 79 14.14 -4.75 2.66
N THR A 80 13.28 -4.67 3.67
CA THR A 80 11.97 -4.02 3.55
C THR A 80 11.77 -2.92 4.59
N PRO A 81 10.97 -1.88 4.28
CA PRO A 81 10.55 -0.88 5.25
C PRO A 81 9.84 -1.46 6.46
N GLY A 82 10.09 -0.89 7.64
CA GLY A 82 9.41 -1.28 8.89
C GLY A 82 8.18 -0.46 9.25
N THR A 83 7.80 0.49 8.40
CA THR A 83 6.79 1.52 8.69
C THR A 83 5.56 1.30 7.82
N SER A 84 4.36 1.38 8.41
CA SER A 84 3.08 1.15 7.72
C SER A 84 2.87 2.00 6.46
N GLY A 85 3.45 3.21 6.43
CA GLY A 85 3.34 4.12 5.29
C GLY A 85 3.92 3.56 3.99
N PHE A 86 4.88 2.63 4.09
CA PHE A 86 5.59 2.03 2.96
C PHE A 86 5.32 0.52 2.85
N ILE A 87 4.17 0.07 3.34
CA ILE A 87 3.80 -1.36 3.32
C ILE A 87 3.76 -1.91 1.89
N GLY A 88 3.44 -1.09 0.89
CA GLY A 88 3.43 -1.51 -0.52
C GLY A 88 4.76 -2.13 -0.96
N GLU A 89 5.88 -1.59 -0.50
CA GLU A 89 7.22 -2.11 -0.78
C GLU A 89 7.44 -3.51 -0.17
N THR A 90 6.89 -3.75 1.02
CA THR A 90 6.95 -5.07 1.68
C THR A 90 6.04 -6.08 0.97
N ILE A 91 4.86 -5.66 0.52
CA ILE A 91 3.93 -6.51 -0.25
C ILE A 91 4.57 -6.94 -1.57
N ALA A 92 5.25 -6.01 -2.26
CA ALA A 92 6.02 -6.33 -3.46
C ALA A 92 7.16 -7.33 -3.19
N ALA A 93 7.85 -7.20 -2.04
CA ALA A 93 8.90 -8.12 -1.63
C ALA A 93 8.40 -9.54 -1.38
N PHE A 94 7.21 -9.71 -0.78
CA PHE A 94 6.60 -11.03 -0.59
C PHE A 94 6.32 -11.73 -1.92
N ARG A 95 5.92 -10.99 -2.95
CA ARG A 95 5.76 -11.57 -4.29
C ARG A 95 7.07 -12.11 -4.87
N ALA A 96 8.19 -11.50 -4.49
CA ALA A 96 9.52 -11.85 -4.99
C ALA A 96 10.19 -13.02 -4.25
N THR A 97 9.67 -13.45 -3.11
CA THR A 97 10.40 -14.33 -2.17
C THR A 97 9.59 -15.56 -1.77
N GLU A 98 10.27 -16.65 -1.38
CA GLU A 98 9.60 -17.88 -0.89
C GLU A 98 9.58 -17.97 0.63
N ALA A 99 10.40 -17.18 1.31
CA ALA A 99 10.48 -17.19 2.76
C ALA A 99 10.70 -15.80 3.35
N ALA A 100 10.34 -15.64 4.61
CA ALA A 100 10.55 -14.41 5.36
C ALA A 100 11.44 -14.60 6.59
N LEU A 101 12.29 -13.62 6.86
CA LEU A 101 13.02 -13.48 8.11
C LEU A 101 12.43 -12.31 8.90
N MET A 102 11.71 -12.61 9.97
CA MET A 102 11.06 -11.61 10.81
C MET A 102 11.98 -11.18 11.96
N LEU A 103 12.35 -9.91 11.98
CA LEU A 103 13.14 -9.32 13.07
C LEU A 103 12.23 -8.78 14.17
N VAL A 104 12.60 -9.10 15.40
CA VAL A 104 11.91 -8.66 16.62
C VAL A 104 12.94 -8.03 17.56
N ASP A 105 12.60 -6.91 18.19
CA ASP A 105 13.50 -6.24 19.16
C ASP A 105 13.48 -6.99 20.49
N GLY A 106 14.65 -7.47 20.94
CA GLY A 106 14.82 -8.25 22.16
C GLY A 106 14.45 -7.54 23.46
N ARG A 107 14.17 -6.23 23.43
CA ARG A 107 13.71 -5.46 24.59
C ARG A 107 12.18 -5.37 24.69
N VAL A 108 11.51 -5.34 23.54
CA VAL A 108 10.09 -4.99 23.42
C VAL A 108 9.25 -6.20 23.04
N GLY A 109 9.77 -7.09 22.19
CA GLY A 109 9.03 -8.23 21.65
C GLY A 109 8.17 -7.87 20.43
N PRO A 110 7.10 -8.64 20.14
CA PRO A 110 6.25 -8.39 18.98
C PRO A 110 5.56 -7.02 19.08
N GLN A 111 5.62 -6.26 18.00
CA GLN A 111 5.01 -4.94 17.88
C GLN A 111 3.93 -4.95 16.80
N ILE A 112 3.28 -3.80 16.61
CA ILE A 112 2.13 -3.70 15.72
C ILE A 112 2.37 -4.21 14.30
N GLU A 113 3.47 -3.79 13.68
CA GLU A 113 3.81 -4.24 12.32
C GLU A 113 4.25 -5.71 12.32
N THR A 114 4.82 -6.21 13.41
CA THR A 114 5.10 -7.66 13.57
C THR A 114 3.81 -8.45 13.41
N ILE A 115 2.73 -8.04 14.09
CA ILE A 115 1.43 -8.73 14.06
C ILE A 115 0.81 -8.65 12.66
N LYS A 116 0.79 -7.48 12.03
CA LYS A 116 0.24 -7.30 10.68
C LYS A 116 0.97 -8.12 9.62
N LEU A 117 2.30 -8.08 9.66
CA LEU A 117 3.13 -8.83 8.73
C LEU A 117 2.99 -10.33 8.96
N TRP A 118 2.87 -10.76 10.23
CA TRP A 118 2.62 -12.15 10.57
C TRP A 118 1.31 -12.67 9.98
N ARG A 119 0.20 -11.95 10.17
CA ARG A 119 -1.10 -12.29 9.58
C ARG A 119 -1.02 -12.43 8.06
N ARG A 120 -0.34 -11.49 7.40
CA ARG A 120 -0.18 -11.53 5.95
C ARG A 120 0.61 -12.74 5.47
N LEU A 121 1.66 -13.12 6.20
CA LEU A 121 2.40 -14.33 5.91
C LEU A 121 1.54 -15.59 6.16
N ASP A 122 0.66 -15.60 7.17
CA ASP A 122 -0.31 -16.69 7.41
C ASP A 122 -1.27 -16.85 6.23
N ASP A 123 -1.83 -15.74 5.74
CA ASP A 123 -2.74 -15.73 4.58
C ASP A 123 -2.09 -16.30 3.30
N MET A 124 -0.77 -16.11 3.17
CA MET A 124 0.02 -16.61 2.03
C MET A 124 0.67 -17.98 2.30
N ASN A 125 0.48 -18.56 3.48
CA ASN A 125 1.19 -19.75 3.96
C ASN A 125 2.71 -19.71 3.70
N THR A 126 3.35 -18.56 3.95
CA THR A 126 4.77 -18.36 3.63
C THR A 126 5.65 -18.90 4.77
N PRO A 127 6.64 -19.77 4.47
CA PRO A 127 7.67 -20.20 5.43
C PRO A 127 8.42 -19.01 6.04
N ARG A 128 8.69 -19.09 7.35
CA ARG A 128 9.36 -17.98 8.05
C ARG A 128 10.23 -18.43 9.21
N ALA A 129 11.22 -17.60 9.52
CA ALA A 129 11.99 -17.69 10.76
C ALA A 129 11.98 -16.34 11.49
N ILE A 130 12.24 -16.37 12.79
CA ILE A 130 12.35 -15.18 13.63
C ILE A 130 13.82 -14.94 13.98
N PHE A 131 14.25 -13.69 13.97
CA PHE A 131 15.52 -13.25 14.54
C PHE A 131 15.27 -12.24 15.65
N ILE A 132 15.46 -12.65 16.91
CA ILE A 132 15.41 -11.77 18.07
C ILE A 132 16.71 -10.96 18.12
N ASN A 133 16.62 -9.70 17.71
CA ASN A 133 17.77 -8.81 17.57
C ASN A 133 18.00 -7.97 18.83
N LYS A 134 19.11 -7.23 18.86
CA LYS A 134 19.47 -6.26 19.90
C LYS A 134 19.67 -6.87 21.28
N MET A 135 20.17 -8.10 21.34
CA MET A 135 20.51 -8.76 22.61
C MET A 135 21.63 -8.03 23.38
N ASP A 136 22.38 -7.16 22.71
CA ASP A 136 23.40 -6.28 23.29
C ASP A 136 22.85 -5.03 24.00
N ARG A 137 21.55 -4.76 23.89
CA ARG A 137 20.94 -3.57 24.50
C ARG A 137 20.48 -3.82 25.94
N GLU A 138 20.54 -2.79 26.77
CA GLU A 138 20.01 -2.84 28.13
C GLU A 138 18.51 -3.23 28.09
N HIS A 139 18.09 -4.05 29.04
CA HIS A 139 16.74 -4.63 29.14
C HIS A 139 16.36 -5.64 28.05
N ALA A 140 17.32 -6.10 27.22
CA ALA A 140 17.05 -7.23 26.34
C ALA A 140 16.87 -8.52 27.15
N ASP A 141 15.79 -9.26 26.86
CA ASP A 141 15.39 -10.48 27.55
C ASP A 141 14.81 -11.48 26.54
N TYR A 142 15.62 -12.49 26.21
CA TYR A 142 15.27 -13.48 25.20
C TYR A 142 14.08 -14.33 25.61
N THR A 143 14.06 -14.83 26.85
CA THR A 143 13.00 -15.74 27.34
C THR A 143 11.67 -15.01 27.34
N LYS A 144 11.63 -13.78 27.87
CA LYS A 144 10.41 -12.97 27.88
C LYS A 144 9.88 -12.68 26.48
N VAL A 145 10.77 -12.36 25.52
CA VAL A 145 10.36 -12.11 24.14
C VAL A 145 9.88 -13.39 23.46
N LEU A 146 10.57 -14.51 23.68
CA LEU A 146 10.15 -15.81 23.14
C LEU A 146 8.75 -16.18 23.65
N ASP A 147 8.47 -16.00 24.93
CA ASP A 147 7.15 -16.29 25.52
C ASP A 147 6.07 -15.35 24.96
N ALA A 148 6.36 -14.05 24.82
CA ALA A 148 5.43 -13.10 24.19
C ALA A 148 5.10 -13.47 22.73
N LEU A 149 6.08 -13.98 21.97
CA LEU A 149 5.87 -14.48 20.61
C LEU A 149 4.99 -15.74 20.60
N LYS A 150 5.18 -16.66 21.55
CA LYS A 150 4.33 -17.87 21.69
C LYS A 150 2.88 -17.49 21.98
N GLU A 151 2.67 -16.55 22.90
CA GLU A 151 1.34 -16.05 23.26
C GLU A 151 0.63 -15.36 22.08
N SER A 152 1.39 -14.61 21.27
CA SER A 152 0.83 -13.82 20.17
C SER A 152 0.40 -14.65 18.96
N PHE A 153 1.17 -15.69 18.59
CA PHE A 153 1.05 -16.32 17.26
C PHE A 153 0.55 -17.77 17.24
N LYS A 154 0.34 -18.42 18.40
CA LYS A 154 -0.19 -19.79 18.49
C LYS A 154 0.46 -20.79 17.51
N THR A 155 1.76 -20.63 17.25
CA THR A 155 2.57 -21.50 16.38
C THR A 155 3.66 -22.18 17.19
N THR A 156 4.23 -23.27 16.66
CA THR A 156 5.35 -23.97 17.27
C THR A 156 6.66 -23.21 17.00
N LEU A 157 7.05 -22.36 17.96
CA LEU A 157 8.31 -21.64 17.93
C LEU A 157 9.46 -22.52 18.43
N VAL A 158 10.47 -22.73 17.60
CA VAL A 158 11.58 -23.66 17.89
C VAL A 158 12.91 -22.91 18.01
N PRO A 159 13.49 -22.80 19.21
CA PRO A 159 14.80 -22.18 19.41
C PRO A 159 15.92 -22.92 18.67
N VAL A 160 16.55 -22.27 17.69
CA VAL A 160 17.72 -22.77 16.95
C VAL A 160 19.02 -22.16 17.49
N ALA A 161 18.93 -20.94 18.00
CA ALA A 161 20.03 -20.27 18.69
C ALA A 161 19.51 -19.54 19.94
N ILE A 162 20.34 -19.51 20.97
CA ILE A 162 20.08 -18.82 22.25
C ILE A 162 21.25 -17.88 22.59
N PRO A 163 21.01 -16.74 23.25
CA PRO A 163 22.06 -15.78 23.55
C PRO A 163 22.87 -16.18 24.78
N MET A 164 24.15 -15.79 24.79
CA MET A 164 25.03 -15.85 25.95
C MET A 164 25.06 -14.49 26.63
N GLY A 165 24.23 -14.31 27.66
CA GLY A 165 24.07 -13.03 28.37
C GLY A 165 23.17 -12.04 27.62
N SER A 166 23.05 -10.82 28.15
CA SER A 166 22.30 -9.73 27.53
C SER A 166 22.87 -8.37 27.92
N GLY A 167 22.49 -7.32 27.18
CA GLY A 167 22.98 -5.97 27.40
C GLY A 167 24.50 -5.91 27.31
N LYS A 168 25.13 -5.31 28.33
CA LYS A 168 26.60 -5.20 28.40
C LYS A 168 27.31 -6.54 28.60
N ASP A 169 26.60 -7.55 29.10
CA ASP A 169 27.14 -8.88 29.36
C ASP A 169 26.88 -9.85 28.18
N PHE A 170 26.33 -9.36 27.07
CA PHE A 170 26.15 -10.15 25.85
C PHE A 170 27.51 -10.54 25.26
N LYS A 171 27.75 -11.85 25.10
CA LYS A 171 29.03 -12.42 24.61
C LYS A 171 28.92 -13.06 23.24
N GLY A 172 27.71 -13.22 22.71
CA GLY A 172 27.43 -13.96 21.47
C GLY A 172 26.26 -14.92 21.65
N ILE A 173 26.25 -16.00 20.87
CA ILE A 173 25.13 -16.97 20.81
C ILE A 173 25.61 -18.41 20.88
N ILE A 174 24.73 -19.33 21.26
CA ILE A 174 24.92 -20.77 21.16
C ILE A 174 24.03 -21.27 20.03
N ASN A 175 24.63 -21.93 19.04
CA ASN A 175 23.92 -22.65 17.99
C ASN A 175 23.63 -24.07 18.50
N LEU A 176 22.35 -24.42 18.59
CA LEU A 176 21.89 -25.66 19.19
C LEU A 176 21.95 -26.85 18.21
N ILE A 177 21.96 -26.59 16.89
CA ILE A 177 22.11 -27.63 15.86
C ILE A 177 23.54 -28.18 15.89
N GLU A 178 24.54 -27.30 15.87
CA GLU A 178 25.96 -27.67 15.88
C GLU A 178 26.51 -27.89 17.29
N ASN A 179 25.73 -27.55 18.32
CA ASN A 179 26.09 -27.56 19.73
C ASN A 179 27.40 -26.79 20.02
N LYS A 180 27.49 -25.56 19.51
CA LYS A 180 28.69 -24.71 19.60
C LYS A 180 28.34 -23.26 19.98
N ALA A 181 29.24 -22.62 20.71
CA ALA A 181 29.18 -21.19 20.97
C ALA A 181 29.85 -20.39 19.84
N TYR A 182 29.23 -19.27 19.47
CA TYR A 182 29.78 -18.26 18.59
C TYR A 182 29.96 -16.97 19.37
N PHE A 183 31.20 -16.54 19.53
CA PHE A 183 31.56 -15.35 20.30
C PHE A 183 31.54 -14.12 19.40
N ALA A 184 30.87 -13.08 19.88
CA ALA A 184 30.77 -11.78 19.24
C ALA A 184 32.10 -11.03 19.36
N HIS A 185 32.52 -10.38 18.27
CA HIS A 185 33.69 -9.51 18.25
C HIS A 185 33.31 -8.17 17.63
N PRO A 186 33.58 -7.04 18.30
CA PRO A 186 33.36 -5.73 17.69
C PRO A 186 34.16 -5.61 16.38
N GLU A 187 33.49 -5.23 15.30
CA GLU A 187 34.07 -4.98 13.97
C GLU A 187 34.76 -6.19 13.29
N ALA A 188 34.54 -7.40 13.81
CA ALA A 188 35.06 -8.64 13.21
C ALA A 188 33.98 -9.71 13.13
N LYS A 189 34.21 -10.74 12.30
CA LYS A 189 33.31 -11.88 12.21
C LYS A 189 33.40 -12.73 13.49
N GLU A 190 32.30 -13.38 13.84
CA GLU A 190 32.19 -14.29 14.98
C GLU A 190 33.19 -15.45 14.90
N THR A 191 33.62 -15.93 16.07
CA THR A 191 34.47 -17.11 16.18
C THR A 191 33.77 -18.23 16.92
N ALA A 192 33.81 -19.44 16.36
CA ALA A 192 33.28 -20.63 17.02
C ALA A 192 34.19 -21.08 18.19
N GLY A 193 33.58 -21.63 19.23
CA GLY A 193 34.26 -22.25 20.36
C GLY A 193 33.33 -23.15 21.18
N ASP A 194 33.85 -23.69 22.26
CA ASP A 194 33.09 -24.55 23.18
C ASP A 194 32.09 -23.72 24.00
N ILE A 195 30.96 -24.34 24.36
CA ILE A 195 29.93 -23.71 25.18
C ILE A 195 30.50 -23.45 26.59
N PRO A 196 30.48 -22.20 27.10
CA PRO A 196 30.92 -21.92 28.46
C PRO A 196 30.10 -22.70 29.50
N ALA A 197 30.75 -23.19 30.56
CA ALA A 197 30.11 -24.01 31.58
C ALA A 197 28.89 -23.34 32.24
N GLU A 198 28.86 -22.01 32.31
CA GLU A 198 27.73 -21.24 32.86
C GLU A 198 26.44 -21.33 32.01
N TYR A 199 26.54 -21.72 30.73
CA TYR A 199 25.41 -21.86 29.82
C TYR A 199 25.11 -23.31 29.42
N ALA A 200 25.85 -24.29 29.94
CA ALA A 200 25.72 -25.69 29.54
C ALA A 200 24.31 -26.26 29.82
N ASP A 201 23.78 -26.01 31.02
CA ASP A 201 22.44 -26.50 31.42
C ASP A 201 21.33 -25.87 30.55
N MET A 202 21.43 -24.56 30.29
CA MET A 202 20.49 -23.84 29.42
C MET A 202 20.57 -24.34 27.98
N ALA A 203 21.77 -24.60 27.46
CA ALA A 203 21.95 -25.15 26.12
C ALA A 203 21.32 -26.53 25.98
N GLU A 204 21.48 -27.41 26.96
CA GLU A 204 20.92 -28.77 26.94
C GLU A 204 19.38 -28.74 27.01
N GLU A 205 18.80 -27.87 27.85
CA GLU A 205 17.34 -27.66 27.94
C GLU A 205 16.75 -27.26 26.57
N TYR A 206 17.27 -26.19 25.96
CA TYR A 206 16.76 -25.72 24.67
C TYR A 206 17.10 -26.67 23.52
N ARG A 207 18.23 -27.37 23.58
CA ARG A 207 18.60 -28.39 22.58
C ARG A 207 17.66 -29.58 22.61
N THR A 208 17.16 -29.98 23.78
CA THR A 208 16.14 -31.03 23.89
C THR A 208 14.86 -30.64 23.15
N ILE A 209 14.37 -29.41 23.38
CA ILE A 209 13.19 -28.85 22.69
C ILE A 209 13.39 -28.83 21.16
N LEU A 210 14.59 -28.41 20.71
CA LEU A 210 14.95 -28.39 19.30
C LEU A 210 14.90 -29.79 18.67
N ILE A 211 15.48 -30.80 19.34
CA ILE A 211 15.54 -32.17 18.83
C ILE A 211 14.13 -32.78 18.77
N GLU A 212 13.33 -32.61 19.81
CA GLU A 212 11.93 -33.06 19.84
C GLU A 212 11.14 -32.46 18.67
N SER A 213 11.23 -31.15 18.48
CA SER A 213 10.53 -30.46 17.40
C SER A 213 11.03 -30.86 16.01
N ALA A 214 12.34 -31.12 15.86
CA ALA A 214 12.91 -31.59 14.60
C ALA A 214 12.49 -33.03 14.29
N ALA A 215 12.35 -33.89 15.29
CA ALA A 215 11.88 -35.25 15.11
C ALA A 215 10.46 -35.27 14.53
N GLU A 216 9.57 -34.39 14.99
CA GLU A 216 8.21 -34.21 14.45
C GLU A 216 8.17 -33.69 12.99
N GLY A 217 9.32 -33.30 12.44
CA GLY A 217 9.45 -32.87 11.06
C GLY A 217 9.17 -33.98 10.05
N ALA A 218 9.58 -35.23 10.35
CA ALA A 218 9.51 -36.37 9.44
C ALA A 218 9.24 -37.70 10.19
N ASP A 219 8.39 -38.57 9.65
CA ASP A 219 7.96 -39.82 10.30
C ASP A 219 9.15 -40.74 10.69
N ASP A 220 10.19 -40.82 9.86
CA ASP A 220 11.37 -41.65 10.12
C ASP A 220 12.28 -41.06 11.21
N LEU A 221 12.26 -39.74 11.41
CA LEU A 221 12.98 -39.09 12.49
C LEU A 221 12.32 -39.29 13.85
N ILE A 222 10.99 -39.44 13.89
CA ILE A 222 10.25 -39.78 15.11
C ILE A 222 10.68 -41.15 15.64
N GLU A 223 10.73 -42.16 14.76
CA GLU A 223 11.18 -43.50 15.13
C GLU A 223 12.62 -43.49 15.66
N LYS A 224 13.53 -42.80 14.96
CA LYS A 224 14.92 -42.66 15.37
C LYS A 224 15.06 -41.98 16.73
N TYR A 225 14.29 -40.92 16.98
CA TYR A 225 14.30 -40.22 18.26
C TYR A 225 13.80 -41.10 19.41
N PHE A 226 12.77 -41.92 19.22
CA PHE A 226 12.30 -42.84 20.27
C PHE A 226 13.32 -43.94 20.63
N GLU A 227 14.17 -44.32 19.69
CA GLU A 227 15.23 -45.32 19.91
C GLU A 227 16.49 -44.72 20.55
N GLU A 228 16.98 -43.60 20.01
CA GLU A 228 18.28 -43.03 20.37
C GLU A 228 18.18 -41.87 21.38
N MET A 229 16.97 -41.32 21.59
CA MET A 229 16.69 -40.12 22.40
C MET A 229 17.46 -38.86 21.96
N THR A 230 18.04 -38.87 20.75
CA THR A 230 18.80 -37.75 20.17
C THR A 230 18.74 -37.81 18.64
N LEU A 231 19.12 -36.72 17.98
CA LEU A 231 19.32 -36.66 16.52
C LEU A 231 20.70 -36.06 16.20
N GLU A 232 21.26 -36.47 15.06
CA GLU A 232 22.48 -35.87 14.51
C GLU A 232 22.17 -34.52 13.86
N ALA A 233 23.17 -33.66 13.69
CA ALA A 233 22.97 -32.30 13.17
C ALA A 233 22.28 -32.26 11.79
N ASP A 234 22.58 -33.22 10.91
CA ASP A 234 21.97 -33.29 9.58
C ASP A 234 20.51 -33.76 9.64
N ASP A 235 20.17 -34.64 10.58
CA ASP A 235 18.78 -35.06 10.83
C ASP A 235 17.95 -33.90 11.41
N ILE A 236 18.52 -33.16 12.37
CA ILE A 236 17.89 -31.95 12.93
C ILE A 236 17.61 -30.94 11.81
N ARG A 237 18.58 -30.71 10.91
CA ARG A 237 18.40 -29.79 9.78
C ARG A 237 17.27 -30.26 8.86
N ARG A 238 17.22 -31.55 8.52
CA ARG A 238 16.16 -32.11 7.67
C ARG A 238 14.78 -31.94 8.30
N GLY A 239 14.63 -32.34 9.56
CA GLY A 239 13.36 -32.22 10.28
C GLY A 239 12.84 -30.78 10.35
N LEU A 240 13.73 -29.82 10.66
CA LEU A 240 13.39 -28.40 10.64
C LEU A 240 13.06 -27.87 9.24
N GLN A 241 13.75 -28.35 8.21
CA GLN A 241 13.48 -27.94 6.83
C GLN A 241 12.07 -28.37 6.39
N GLU A 242 11.69 -29.62 6.66
CA GLU A 242 10.36 -30.15 6.33
C GLU A 242 9.26 -29.44 7.14
N GLY A 243 9.48 -29.24 8.44
CA GLY A 243 8.54 -28.48 9.28
C GLY A 243 8.41 -27.01 8.86
N LEU A 244 9.49 -26.37 8.42
CA LEU A 244 9.51 -24.98 7.96
C LEU A 244 8.78 -24.81 6.62
N HIS A 245 8.98 -25.74 5.67
CA HIS A 245 8.35 -25.70 4.35
C HIS A 245 6.82 -25.65 4.45
N ASP A 246 6.25 -26.43 5.37
CA ASP A 246 4.80 -26.50 5.61
C ASP A 246 4.31 -25.51 6.66
N ASN A 247 5.19 -24.62 7.14
CA ASN A 247 4.92 -23.62 8.18
C ASN A 247 4.37 -24.24 9.49
N ARG A 248 4.71 -25.51 9.78
CA ARG A 248 4.37 -26.23 11.03
C ARG A 248 5.23 -25.77 12.20
N VAL A 249 6.48 -25.42 11.92
CA VAL A 249 7.41 -24.88 12.90
C VAL A 249 7.99 -23.56 12.41
N VAL A 250 8.22 -22.64 13.33
CA VAL A 250 8.90 -21.38 13.05
C VAL A 250 10.20 -21.33 13.87
N PRO A 251 11.36 -21.47 13.21
CA PRO A 251 12.68 -21.40 13.83
C PRO A 251 12.94 -20.02 14.44
N VAL A 252 13.48 -19.98 15.66
CA VAL A 252 13.86 -18.77 16.37
C VAL A 252 15.37 -18.71 16.55
N LEU A 253 15.98 -17.71 15.92
CA LEU A 253 17.37 -17.33 16.09
C LEU A 253 17.46 -16.02 16.88
N CYS A 254 18.66 -15.67 17.30
CA CYS A 254 18.91 -14.41 18.00
C CYS A 254 20.30 -13.86 17.73
N GLY A 255 20.52 -12.61 18.12
CA GLY A 255 21.85 -12.01 18.12
C GLY A 255 21.81 -10.48 18.25
N SER A 256 22.84 -9.85 17.68
CA SER A 256 22.98 -8.40 17.62
C SER A 256 23.56 -7.99 16.27
N SER A 257 22.75 -7.34 15.45
CA SER A 257 23.22 -6.78 14.17
C SER A 257 24.28 -5.69 14.39
N GLU A 258 24.22 -4.95 15.50
CA GLU A 258 25.17 -3.88 15.80
C GLU A 258 26.55 -4.42 16.17
N GLN A 259 26.61 -5.52 16.94
CA GLN A 259 27.86 -6.20 17.26
C GLN A 259 28.26 -7.26 16.22
N GLY A 260 27.48 -7.43 15.14
CA GLY A 260 27.74 -8.44 14.12
C GLY A 260 27.66 -9.88 14.65
N SER A 261 26.75 -10.16 15.58
CA SER A 261 26.55 -11.48 16.19
C SER A 261 25.24 -12.17 15.79
N GLY A 262 25.25 -13.50 15.71
CA GLY A 262 24.17 -14.36 15.23
C GLY A 262 24.25 -14.68 13.74
N LEU A 263 25.25 -14.16 13.03
CA LEU A 263 25.25 -14.12 11.56
C LEU A 263 25.70 -15.43 10.93
N LEU A 264 26.72 -16.10 11.50
CA LEU A 264 27.14 -17.40 10.97
C LEU A 264 26.01 -18.44 11.10
N SER A 265 25.39 -18.48 12.28
CA SER A 265 24.25 -19.36 12.53
C SER A 265 23.09 -19.04 11.59
N LEU A 266 22.78 -17.76 11.39
CA LEU A 266 21.69 -17.32 10.53
C LEU A 266 21.94 -17.61 9.04
N LEU A 267 23.10 -17.25 8.50
CA LEU A 267 23.43 -17.49 7.09
C LEU A 267 23.50 -18.99 6.77
N ASN A 268 24.04 -19.79 7.70
CA ASN A 268 24.02 -21.25 7.58
C ASN A 268 22.59 -21.79 7.60
N PHE A 269 21.72 -21.26 8.47
CA PHE A 269 20.33 -21.68 8.55
C PHE A 269 19.56 -21.32 7.27
N ILE A 270 19.67 -20.09 6.78
CA ILE A 270 19.02 -19.66 5.52
C ILE A 270 19.51 -20.53 4.37
N SER A 271 20.83 -20.74 4.26
CA SER A 271 21.39 -21.59 3.22
C SER A 271 20.81 -23.00 3.27
N ASN A 272 20.81 -23.65 4.44
CA ASN A 272 20.48 -25.07 4.55
C ASN A 272 18.98 -25.36 4.62
N ASN A 273 18.20 -24.53 5.32
CA ASN A 273 16.84 -24.86 5.74
C ASN A 273 15.75 -24.09 4.98
N PHE A 274 16.03 -22.88 4.47
CA PHE A 274 15.00 -22.16 3.73
C PHE A 274 14.70 -22.88 2.40
N PRO A 275 13.46 -22.75 1.88
CA PRO A 275 13.05 -23.40 0.64
C PRO A 275 13.79 -22.82 -0.56
N ASP A 276 13.96 -23.65 -1.59
CA ASP A 276 14.27 -23.19 -2.94
C ASP A 276 12.97 -22.92 -3.71
N PRO A 277 13.01 -22.15 -4.80
CA PRO A 277 11.79 -21.68 -5.48
C PRO A 277 11.07 -22.74 -6.30
N LEU A 278 11.67 -23.90 -6.58
CA LEU A 278 11.01 -24.93 -7.39
C LEU A 278 9.87 -25.60 -6.59
N GLY A 279 8.78 -25.92 -7.28
CA GLY A 279 7.61 -26.54 -6.65
C GLY A 279 6.61 -25.54 -6.04
N TYR A 280 7.02 -24.30 -5.78
CA TYR A 280 6.09 -23.21 -5.50
C TYR A 280 5.29 -22.85 -6.75
N THR A 281 4.12 -22.28 -6.53
CA THR A 281 3.20 -21.90 -7.60
C THR A 281 2.82 -20.44 -7.50
N ASP A 282 2.47 -19.88 -8.66
CA ASP A 282 1.87 -18.57 -8.82
C ASP A 282 0.48 -18.73 -9.46
N THR A 283 -0.30 -17.66 -9.55
CA THR A 283 -1.59 -17.61 -10.23
C THR A 283 -1.43 -16.83 -11.52
N ILE A 284 -1.91 -17.41 -12.63
CA ILE A 284 -2.06 -16.72 -13.90
C ILE A 284 -3.54 -16.50 -14.22
N ILE A 285 -3.80 -15.43 -14.98
CA ILE A 285 -5.09 -15.07 -15.54
C ILE A 285 -4.97 -15.23 -17.06
N ALA A 286 -5.82 -16.07 -17.65
CA ALA A 286 -5.91 -16.22 -19.09
C ALA A 286 -6.71 -15.06 -19.75
N ASP A 287 -6.65 -14.96 -21.08
CA ASP A 287 -7.39 -13.92 -21.83
C ASP A 287 -8.91 -13.94 -21.59
N ASP A 288 -9.48 -15.08 -21.19
CA ASP A 288 -10.91 -15.23 -20.87
C ASP A 288 -11.26 -14.88 -19.41
N GLY A 289 -10.26 -14.46 -18.62
CA GLY A 289 -10.39 -14.11 -17.21
C GLY A 289 -10.33 -15.28 -16.25
N SER A 290 -10.13 -16.52 -16.72
CA SER A 290 -9.98 -17.68 -15.85
C SER A 290 -8.65 -17.67 -15.10
N GLU A 291 -8.70 -17.99 -13.80
CA GLU A 291 -7.50 -18.16 -12.96
C GLU A 291 -7.04 -19.61 -12.99
N SER A 292 -5.73 -19.83 -13.08
CA SER A 292 -5.12 -21.16 -12.96
C SER A 292 -3.75 -21.08 -12.28
N GLU A 293 -3.35 -22.20 -11.69
CA GLU A 293 -2.07 -22.35 -11.01
C GLU A 293 -0.93 -22.48 -12.02
N PHE A 294 0.20 -21.83 -11.72
CA PHE A 294 1.40 -21.77 -12.55
C PHE A 294 2.61 -22.18 -11.74
N ALA A 295 3.15 -23.37 -11.99
CA ALA A 295 4.33 -23.86 -11.29
C ALA A 295 5.60 -23.10 -11.68
N ILE A 296 6.44 -22.81 -10.70
CA ILE A 296 7.79 -22.31 -10.96
C ILE A 296 8.64 -23.45 -11.50
N THR A 297 9.10 -23.33 -12.75
CA THR A 297 9.81 -24.41 -13.45
C THR A 297 10.89 -23.91 -14.40
N GLU A 298 12.00 -24.63 -14.46
CA GLU A 298 13.07 -24.37 -15.44
C GLU A 298 12.66 -24.76 -16.88
N GLU A 299 11.58 -25.53 -17.05
CA GLU A 299 11.13 -26.02 -18.34
C GLU A 299 10.32 -24.97 -19.13
N GLY A 300 10.68 -24.77 -20.40
CA GLY A 300 9.97 -23.89 -21.33
C GLY A 300 10.62 -22.52 -21.53
N THR A 301 9.91 -21.62 -22.23
CA THR A 301 10.40 -20.27 -22.54
C THR A 301 10.26 -19.33 -21.35
N ALA A 302 11.12 -18.31 -21.29
CA ALA A 302 11.17 -17.40 -20.15
C ALA A 302 9.81 -16.74 -19.89
N ALA A 303 9.35 -16.76 -18.64
CA ALA A 303 8.22 -15.96 -18.17
C ALA A 303 8.61 -15.31 -16.84
N ALA A 304 8.34 -14.01 -16.71
CA ALA A 304 8.72 -13.24 -15.53
C ALA A 304 7.65 -12.22 -15.15
N LEU A 305 7.51 -11.97 -13.85
CA LEU A 305 6.67 -10.92 -13.29
C LEU A 305 7.56 -9.74 -12.87
N VAL A 306 7.18 -8.53 -13.27
CA VAL A 306 7.75 -7.29 -12.74
C VAL A 306 7.05 -6.97 -11.41
N PHE A 307 7.72 -7.23 -10.29
CA PHE A 307 7.12 -7.01 -8.95
C PHE A 307 7.40 -5.62 -8.38
N LYS A 308 8.40 -4.92 -8.91
CA LYS A 308 8.76 -3.56 -8.49
C LYS A 308 9.41 -2.80 -9.65
N THR A 309 9.21 -1.48 -9.68
CA THR A 309 9.82 -0.58 -10.66
C THR A 309 10.38 0.65 -9.95
N THR A 310 11.57 1.07 -10.36
CA THR A 310 12.16 2.35 -9.93
C THR A 310 12.67 3.14 -11.13
N ILE A 311 12.72 4.47 -11.00
CA ILE A 311 13.10 5.42 -12.03
C ILE A 311 14.26 6.24 -11.49
N ASP A 312 15.47 5.80 -11.83
CA ASP A 312 16.71 6.51 -11.48
C ASP A 312 17.09 7.52 -12.57
N GLN A 313 17.70 8.64 -12.17
CA GLN A 313 18.12 9.70 -13.09
C GLN A 313 19.25 9.24 -14.03
N PHE A 314 20.11 8.33 -13.58
CA PHE A 314 21.27 7.87 -14.36
C PHE A 314 21.01 6.56 -15.09
N SER A 315 20.34 5.63 -14.41
CA SER A 315 20.08 4.26 -14.87
C SER A 315 18.78 4.15 -15.66
N GLY A 316 17.92 5.17 -15.59
CA GLY A 316 16.59 5.16 -16.18
C GLY A 316 15.65 4.24 -15.41
N LYS A 317 14.64 3.71 -16.11
CA LYS A 317 13.67 2.76 -15.54
C LYS A 317 14.33 1.41 -15.31
N LEU A 318 14.30 0.95 -14.05
CA LEU A 318 14.72 -0.35 -13.58
C LEU A 318 13.48 -1.16 -13.22
N SER A 319 13.30 -2.31 -13.87
CA SER A 319 12.19 -3.23 -13.61
C SER A 319 12.74 -4.45 -12.88
N PHE A 320 12.35 -4.61 -11.63
CA PHE A 320 12.70 -5.76 -10.81
C PHE A 320 11.79 -6.92 -11.15
N VAL A 321 12.39 -8.05 -11.50
CA VAL A 321 11.70 -9.22 -12.03
C VAL A 321 11.94 -10.45 -11.18
N LYS A 322 10.89 -11.25 -11.02
CA LYS A 322 10.99 -12.66 -10.61
C LYS A 322 10.74 -13.51 -11.84
N VAL A 323 11.71 -14.34 -12.22
CA VAL A 323 11.54 -15.28 -13.33
C VAL A 323 10.76 -16.48 -12.78
N LEU A 324 9.60 -16.78 -13.34
CA LEU A 324 8.73 -17.87 -12.89
C LEU A 324 8.85 -19.09 -13.79
N ARG A 325 9.29 -18.92 -15.04
CA ARG A 325 9.57 -20.05 -15.94
C ARG A 325 10.81 -19.83 -16.78
N GLY A 326 11.51 -20.91 -17.10
CA GLY A 326 12.60 -20.91 -18.07
C GLY A 326 13.82 -20.12 -17.59
N THR A 327 14.52 -19.47 -18.51
CA THR A 327 15.72 -18.68 -18.20
C THR A 327 15.72 -17.38 -18.99
N LEU A 328 15.71 -16.26 -18.28
CA LEU A 328 15.80 -14.94 -18.86
C LEU A 328 17.27 -14.56 -19.10
N LYS A 329 17.62 -14.22 -20.34
CA LYS A 329 18.98 -13.80 -20.73
C LYS A 329 18.97 -12.37 -21.26
N GLY A 330 20.17 -11.80 -21.37
CA GLY A 330 20.34 -10.61 -22.20
C GLY A 330 19.96 -10.89 -23.66
N GLU A 331 19.41 -9.87 -24.31
CA GLU A 331 18.91 -9.84 -25.69
C GLU A 331 17.68 -10.71 -25.99
N THR A 332 17.11 -11.37 -24.98
CA THR A 332 15.84 -12.11 -25.10
C THR A 332 14.73 -11.17 -25.59
N GLU A 333 14.01 -11.60 -26.63
CA GLU A 333 12.80 -10.93 -27.10
C GLU A 333 11.62 -11.28 -26.20
N LEU A 334 11.14 -10.29 -25.47
CA LEU A 334 10.03 -10.42 -24.54
C LEU A 334 8.78 -9.79 -25.14
N TYR A 335 7.64 -10.34 -24.74
CA TYR A 335 6.32 -9.80 -24.99
C TYR A 335 5.69 -9.43 -23.67
N ASN A 336 5.22 -8.19 -23.58
CA ASN A 336 4.50 -7.69 -22.44
C ASN A 336 3.00 -8.00 -22.61
N ALA A 337 2.48 -8.92 -21.80
CA ALA A 337 1.10 -9.38 -21.93
C ALA A 337 0.06 -8.30 -21.58
N ILE A 338 0.40 -7.37 -20.69
CA ILE A 338 -0.52 -6.33 -20.21
C ILE A 338 -0.74 -5.24 -21.26
N VAL A 339 0.35 -4.73 -21.85
CA VAL A 339 0.26 -3.65 -22.87
C VAL A 339 0.30 -4.18 -24.31
N SER A 340 0.39 -5.51 -24.49
CA SER A 340 0.45 -6.18 -25.79
C SER A 340 1.56 -5.67 -26.71
N ARG A 341 2.76 -5.43 -26.16
CA ARG A 341 3.91 -4.90 -26.90
C ARG A 341 5.15 -5.76 -26.71
N LYS A 342 5.97 -5.86 -27.76
CA LYS A 342 7.28 -6.48 -27.68
C LYS A 342 8.29 -5.52 -27.04
N GLU A 343 9.16 -6.07 -26.22
CA GLU A 343 10.32 -5.39 -25.66
C GLU A 343 11.55 -6.30 -25.69
N ARG A 344 12.73 -5.72 -25.53
CA ARG A 344 13.98 -6.48 -25.48
C ARG A 344 14.75 -6.09 -24.25
N ALA A 345 15.04 -7.07 -23.40
CA ALA A 345 15.96 -6.89 -22.29
C ALA A 345 17.38 -6.89 -22.86
N ASN A 346 18.09 -5.75 -22.87
CA ASN A 346 19.46 -5.72 -23.38
C ASN A 346 20.39 -6.60 -22.53
N LYS A 347 20.27 -6.45 -21.21
CA LYS A 347 21.08 -7.12 -20.20
C LYS A 347 20.19 -7.40 -18.98
N VAL A 348 20.60 -8.40 -18.20
CA VAL A 348 20.01 -8.70 -16.90
C VAL A 348 21.03 -8.43 -15.81
N TYR A 349 20.53 -8.00 -14.66
CA TYR A 349 21.36 -7.54 -13.56
C TYR A 349 20.92 -8.15 -12.24
N ARG A 350 21.86 -8.23 -11.30
CA ARG A 350 21.61 -8.40 -9.88
C ARG A 350 21.88 -7.10 -9.16
N MET A 351 21.26 -6.95 -8.00
CA MET A 351 21.44 -5.77 -7.17
C MET A 351 22.18 -6.15 -5.90
N VAL A 352 23.05 -5.25 -5.46
CA VAL A 352 23.60 -5.19 -4.11
C VAL A 352 23.29 -3.78 -3.62
N GLY A 353 22.05 -3.61 -3.16
CA GLY A 353 21.44 -2.30 -2.92
C GLY A 353 21.60 -1.39 -4.14
N LYS A 354 22.28 -0.24 -4.00
CA LYS A 354 22.51 0.68 -5.13
C LYS A 354 23.40 0.13 -6.25
N LYS A 355 24.21 -0.89 -6.00
CA LYS A 355 25.18 -1.40 -6.97
C LYS A 355 24.51 -2.39 -7.93
N ILE A 356 24.52 -2.04 -9.22
CA ILE A 356 24.02 -2.88 -10.31
C ILE A 356 25.15 -3.78 -10.81
N VAL A 357 24.97 -5.10 -10.73
CA VAL A 357 25.95 -6.12 -11.15
C VAL A 357 25.41 -6.89 -12.36
N GLU A 358 26.06 -6.72 -13.51
CA GLU A 358 25.69 -7.45 -14.74
C GLU A 358 25.83 -8.95 -14.56
N THR A 359 24.83 -9.70 -15.03
CA THR A 359 24.86 -11.16 -15.01
C THR A 359 24.45 -11.75 -16.36
N SER A 360 24.81 -13.00 -16.60
CA SER A 360 24.56 -13.65 -17.89
C SER A 360 23.11 -14.07 -18.08
N ALA A 361 22.44 -14.47 -16.99
CA ALA A 361 21.08 -14.98 -17.01
C ALA A 361 20.45 -15.01 -15.60
N LEU A 362 19.13 -15.03 -15.56
CA LEU A 362 18.30 -15.30 -14.39
C LEU A 362 17.46 -16.55 -14.69
N THR A 363 17.58 -17.60 -13.87
CA THR A 363 16.85 -18.87 -14.02
C THR A 363 15.50 -18.82 -13.32
N ALA A 364 14.65 -19.84 -13.50
CA ALA A 364 13.36 -19.91 -12.82
C ALA A 364 13.52 -19.81 -11.30
N GLY A 365 12.64 -19.04 -10.66
CA GLY A 365 12.72 -18.67 -9.25
C GLY A 365 13.71 -17.56 -8.91
N ASP A 366 14.54 -17.11 -9.83
CA ASP A 366 15.55 -16.08 -9.53
C ASP A 366 14.95 -14.67 -9.57
N VAL A 367 15.55 -13.78 -8.78
CA VAL A 367 15.18 -12.37 -8.66
C VAL A 367 16.30 -11.50 -9.20
N GLY A 368 15.97 -10.54 -10.06
CA GLY A 368 16.94 -9.62 -10.64
C GLY A 368 16.28 -8.41 -11.26
N VAL A 369 17.02 -7.72 -12.13
CA VAL A 369 16.59 -6.45 -12.73
C VAL A 369 16.82 -6.46 -14.24
N ILE A 370 15.85 -5.92 -14.97
CA ILE A 370 15.99 -5.51 -16.36
C ILE A 370 16.05 -3.98 -16.39
N ALA A 371 17.05 -3.43 -17.08
CA ALA A 371 17.20 -1.98 -17.22
C ALA A 371 16.78 -1.51 -18.63
N LYS A 372 16.41 -0.22 -18.74
CA LYS A 372 16.10 0.46 -20.01
C LYS A 372 14.89 -0.13 -20.76
N SER A 373 13.96 -0.76 -20.05
CA SER A 373 12.63 -1.01 -20.59
C SER A 373 11.75 0.20 -20.31
N ASN A 374 11.32 0.89 -21.38
CA ASN A 374 10.43 2.05 -21.24
C ASN A 374 8.95 1.66 -21.11
N ILE A 375 8.61 0.38 -21.32
CA ILE A 375 7.21 -0.08 -21.26
C ILE A 375 6.91 -0.93 -20.02
N SER A 376 7.89 -1.60 -19.44
CA SER A 376 7.70 -2.42 -18.24
C SER A 376 7.35 -1.56 -17.03
N ALA A 377 6.42 -2.04 -16.20
CA ALA A 377 6.00 -1.42 -14.95
C ALA A 377 5.63 -2.51 -13.93
N THR A 378 5.47 -2.14 -12.67
CA THR A 378 5.03 -3.05 -11.60
C THR A 378 3.70 -3.73 -12.01
N ASN A 379 3.54 -5.01 -11.67
CA ASN A 379 2.45 -5.90 -12.09
C ASN A 379 2.46 -6.33 -13.57
N TYR A 380 3.50 -6.01 -14.35
CA TYR A 380 3.55 -6.44 -15.75
C TYR A 380 4.12 -7.85 -15.89
N THR A 381 3.56 -8.60 -16.84
CA THR A 381 3.99 -9.95 -17.19
C THR A 381 4.80 -9.93 -18.48
N LEU A 382 6.01 -10.51 -18.42
CA LEU A 382 6.96 -10.59 -19.52
C LEU A 382 7.11 -12.05 -19.95
N VAL A 383 6.82 -12.36 -21.21
CA VAL A 383 6.91 -13.72 -21.75
C VAL A 383 7.73 -13.75 -23.02
N GLU A 384 8.66 -14.69 -23.12
CA GLU A 384 9.47 -14.91 -24.32
C GLU A 384 8.64 -15.57 -25.43
N GLY A 385 8.78 -15.07 -26.65
CA GLY A 385 8.21 -15.68 -27.86
C GLY A 385 6.80 -15.24 -28.26
N GLY A 386 6.10 -14.43 -27.45
CA GLY A 386 4.86 -13.73 -27.83
C GLY A 386 3.60 -14.57 -28.12
N ASP A 387 3.70 -15.90 -28.15
CA ASP A 387 2.58 -16.80 -28.45
C ASP A 387 1.75 -17.19 -27.22
N GLN A 388 2.20 -16.81 -26.01
CA GLN A 388 1.52 -17.14 -24.77
C GLN A 388 0.82 -15.91 -24.21
N LYS A 389 -0.50 -16.01 -24.08
CA LYS A 389 -1.38 -14.93 -23.66
C LYS A 389 -1.99 -15.25 -22.31
N PHE A 390 -1.16 -15.09 -21.28
CA PHE A 390 -1.60 -15.05 -19.90
C PHE A 390 -0.87 -13.89 -19.21
N SER A 391 -1.45 -13.40 -18.12
CA SER A 391 -0.79 -12.50 -17.19
C SER A 391 -0.70 -13.15 -15.82
N PHE A 392 0.36 -12.89 -15.07
CA PHE A 392 0.37 -13.21 -13.64
C PHE A 392 -0.63 -12.31 -12.92
N LYS A 393 -1.30 -12.87 -11.91
CA LYS A 393 -2.24 -12.14 -11.07
C LYS A 393 -1.54 -10.89 -10.48
N PRO A 394 -2.11 -9.68 -10.66
CA PRO A 394 -1.54 -8.46 -10.13
C PRO A 394 -1.41 -8.53 -8.61
N ILE A 395 -0.35 -7.92 -8.08
CA ILE A 395 -0.18 -7.71 -6.64
C ILE A 395 -1.28 -6.75 -6.17
N ASP A 396 -2.00 -7.16 -5.13
CA ASP A 396 -2.97 -6.30 -4.44
C ASP A 396 -2.28 -5.50 -3.33
N PHE A 397 -2.08 -4.21 -3.60
CA PHE A 397 -1.46 -3.26 -2.70
C PHE A 397 -2.45 -2.66 -1.69
N GLY A 398 -3.76 -2.91 -1.83
CA GLY A 398 -4.81 -2.27 -1.05
C GLY A 398 -5.13 -0.84 -1.52
N GLN A 399 -6.14 -0.22 -0.90
CA GLN A 399 -6.55 1.15 -1.20
C GLN A 399 -5.85 2.17 -0.28
N PRO A 400 -5.49 3.36 -0.80
CA PRO A 400 -4.99 4.45 0.03
C PRO A 400 -6.02 4.89 1.09
N THR A 401 -5.55 5.16 2.30
CA THR A 401 -6.43 5.47 3.46
C THR A 401 -6.43 6.95 3.87
N TYR A 402 -5.55 7.77 3.28
CA TYR A 402 -5.43 9.19 3.60
C TYR A 402 -5.23 10.04 2.35
N SER A 403 -5.87 11.21 2.30
CA SER A 403 -5.90 12.06 1.11
C SER A 403 -5.68 13.53 1.44
N LEU A 404 -4.98 14.24 0.56
CA LEU A 404 -4.71 15.68 0.64
C LEU A 404 -5.02 16.36 -0.70
N ALA A 405 -5.66 17.52 -0.65
CA ALA A 405 -5.69 18.42 -1.79
C ALA A 405 -4.37 19.19 -1.90
N ILE A 406 -3.83 19.26 -3.10
CA ILE A 406 -2.55 19.91 -3.40
C ILE A 406 -2.73 21.06 -4.40
N SER A 407 -1.94 22.10 -4.21
CA SER A 407 -1.83 23.22 -5.15
C SER A 407 -0.42 23.82 -5.13
N SER A 408 -0.12 24.63 -6.14
CA SER A 408 1.15 25.35 -6.27
C SER A 408 0.89 26.85 -6.48
N ASP A 409 1.92 27.67 -6.32
CA ASP A 409 1.83 29.13 -6.48
C ASP A 409 1.37 29.60 -7.86
N ASP A 410 1.68 28.84 -8.93
CA ASP A 410 1.37 29.19 -10.31
C ASP A 410 1.17 27.95 -11.20
N LYS A 411 0.51 28.14 -12.36
CA LYS A 411 0.16 27.05 -13.30
C LYS A 411 1.38 26.26 -13.82
N LYS A 412 2.52 26.92 -14.04
CA LYS A 412 3.72 26.24 -14.55
C LYS A 412 4.35 25.35 -13.47
N SER A 413 4.33 25.81 -12.22
CA SER A 413 4.76 25.00 -11.09
C SER A 413 3.79 23.84 -10.82
N GLU A 414 2.48 24.06 -11.03
CA GLU A 414 1.45 23.01 -10.96
C GLU A 414 1.63 21.92 -12.03
N GLU A 415 1.93 22.28 -13.28
CA GLU A 415 2.23 21.31 -14.35
C GLU A 415 3.45 20.44 -13.99
N LYS A 416 4.53 21.05 -13.48
CA LYS A 416 5.73 20.33 -13.04
C LYS A 416 5.48 19.42 -11.84
N MET A 417 4.67 19.88 -10.89
CA MET A 417 4.26 19.12 -9.72
C MET A 417 3.51 17.86 -10.17
N ASN A 418 2.49 18.01 -11.00
CA ASN A 418 1.68 16.91 -11.50
C ASN A 418 2.53 15.92 -12.31
N GLU A 419 3.43 16.40 -13.18
CA GLU A 419 4.34 15.53 -13.93
C GLU A 419 5.24 14.70 -13.00
N ALA A 420 5.79 15.32 -11.95
CA ALA A 420 6.64 14.63 -10.98
C ALA A 420 5.84 13.59 -10.16
N LEU A 421 4.64 13.95 -9.69
CA LEU A 421 3.79 13.06 -8.91
C LEU A 421 3.26 11.88 -9.74
N HIS A 422 2.98 12.09 -11.03
CA HIS A 422 2.65 10.98 -11.93
C HIS A 422 3.78 9.97 -12.04
N ARG A 423 5.05 10.42 -12.09
CA ARG A 423 6.19 9.48 -12.06
C ARG A 423 6.28 8.72 -10.74
N VAL A 424 5.97 9.37 -9.61
CA VAL A 424 5.91 8.68 -8.32
C VAL A 424 4.81 7.61 -8.33
N SER A 425 3.64 7.89 -8.90
CA SER A 425 2.56 6.89 -9.02
C SER A 425 2.90 5.71 -9.95
N GLU A 426 3.91 5.82 -10.82
CA GLU A 426 4.42 4.68 -11.58
C GLU A 426 5.35 3.77 -10.75
N GLU A 427 6.03 4.32 -9.75
CA GLU A 427 6.92 3.60 -8.85
C GLU A 427 6.15 2.97 -7.69
N ASP A 428 5.22 3.73 -7.09
CA ASP A 428 4.43 3.35 -5.92
C ASP A 428 2.93 3.28 -6.25
N LEU A 429 2.42 2.06 -6.37
CA LEU A 429 1.01 1.79 -6.65
C LEU A 429 0.08 2.02 -5.46
N THR A 430 0.62 2.31 -4.27
CA THR A 430 -0.16 2.76 -3.10
C THR A 430 -0.35 4.28 -3.08
N PHE A 431 0.30 5.01 -3.98
CA PHE A 431 0.12 6.45 -4.16
C PHE A 431 -0.75 6.74 -5.39
N GLN A 432 -1.80 7.55 -5.21
CA GLN A 432 -2.71 7.95 -6.28
C GLN A 432 -2.78 9.46 -6.39
N ILE A 433 -2.84 9.96 -7.63
CA ILE A 433 -3.15 11.36 -7.94
C ILE A 433 -4.36 11.41 -8.86
N LYS A 434 -5.38 12.18 -8.47
CA LYS A 434 -6.63 12.34 -9.21
C LYS A 434 -7.10 13.80 -9.16
N PHE A 435 -7.54 14.32 -10.30
CA PHE A 435 -8.26 15.60 -10.32
C PHE A 435 -9.72 15.34 -9.97
N ASN A 436 -10.21 15.97 -8.90
CA ASN A 436 -11.62 15.93 -8.55
C ASN A 436 -12.37 16.94 -9.42
N GLU A 437 -13.17 16.45 -10.37
CA GLU A 437 -13.90 17.31 -11.31
C GLU A 437 -14.96 18.20 -10.62
N GLU A 438 -15.41 17.84 -9.43
CA GLU A 438 -16.47 18.55 -8.73
C GLU A 438 -15.91 19.68 -7.86
N THR A 439 -14.86 19.38 -7.10
CA THR A 439 -14.21 20.38 -6.24
C THR A 439 -13.17 21.20 -6.99
N LYS A 440 -12.80 20.77 -8.20
CA LYS A 440 -11.73 21.33 -9.04
C LYS A 440 -10.37 21.34 -8.32
N GLU A 441 -10.12 20.32 -7.49
CA GLU A 441 -8.88 20.16 -6.74
C GLU A 441 -8.09 18.96 -7.26
N ASN A 442 -6.77 19.10 -7.36
CA ASN A 442 -5.87 17.96 -7.48
C ASN A 442 -5.76 17.31 -6.10
N VAL A 443 -6.14 16.04 -6.00
CA VAL A 443 -6.12 15.26 -4.76
C VAL A 443 -5.12 14.14 -4.90
N VAL A 444 -4.22 14.05 -3.92
CA VAL A 444 -3.32 12.91 -3.76
C VAL A 444 -3.80 12.03 -2.61
N ALA A 445 -3.62 10.72 -2.73
CA ALA A 445 -3.98 9.75 -1.72
C ALA A 445 -2.84 8.74 -1.51
N GLY A 446 -2.61 8.34 -0.27
CA GLY A 446 -1.55 7.41 0.12
C GLY A 446 -1.89 6.62 1.39
N MET A 447 -0.92 5.85 1.88
CA MET A 447 -1.09 4.96 3.05
C MET A 447 -1.08 5.68 4.41
N GLY A 448 -0.85 7.00 4.42
CA GLY A 448 -0.84 7.79 5.64
C GLY A 448 -0.14 9.14 5.46
N ASP A 449 -0.18 9.96 6.50
CA ASP A 449 0.35 11.32 6.49
C ASP A 449 1.87 11.38 6.26
N LEU A 450 2.65 10.55 6.98
CA LEU A 450 4.10 10.45 6.78
C LEU A 450 4.45 10.09 5.33
N HIS A 451 3.73 9.13 4.74
CA HIS A 451 3.96 8.70 3.37
C HIS A 451 3.73 9.86 2.38
N LEU A 452 2.57 10.54 2.47
CA LEU A 452 2.29 11.67 1.58
C LEU A 452 3.29 12.82 1.76
N ASN A 453 3.61 13.19 3.00
CA ASN A 453 4.53 14.29 3.27
C ASN A 453 5.92 14.02 2.69
N MET A 454 6.45 12.79 2.84
CA MET A 454 7.76 12.43 2.27
C MET A 454 7.77 12.48 0.74
N ILE A 455 6.70 12.03 0.08
CA ILE A 455 6.56 12.17 -1.39
C ILE A 455 6.54 13.65 -1.79
N LEU A 456 5.73 14.46 -1.10
CA LEU A 456 5.58 15.87 -1.43
C LEU A 456 6.88 16.66 -1.17
N ASP A 457 7.60 16.37 -0.09
CA ASP A 457 8.89 16.97 0.23
C ASP A 457 9.96 16.63 -0.82
N LYS A 458 10.04 15.36 -1.23
CA LYS A 458 10.89 14.94 -2.36
C LYS A 458 10.61 15.76 -3.62
N VAL A 459 9.33 15.98 -3.95
CA VAL A 459 8.96 16.77 -5.13
C VAL A 459 9.29 18.26 -4.95
N ARG A 460 9.02 18.84 -3.76
CA ARG A 460 9.39 20.23 -3.42
C ARG A 460 10.87 20.48 -3.62
N GLU A 461 11.73 19.61 -3.07
CA GLU A 461 13.18 19.75 -3.13
C GLU A 461 13.73 19.55 -4.54
N LYS A 462 13.29 18.48 -5.22
CA LYS A 462 13.78 18.13 -6.56
C LYS A 462 13.34 19.12 -7.64
N GLN A 463 12.10 19.59 -7.58
CA GLN A 463 11.55 20.54 -8.56
C GLN A 463 11.77 22.01 -8.18
N LYS A 464 12.15 22.28 -6.92
CA LYS A 464 12.31 23.62 -6.35
C LYS A 464 11.03 24.45 -6.46
N ILE A 465 9.91 23.84 -6.06
CA ILE A 465 8.56 24.45 -6.09
C ILE A 465 7.95 24.41 -4.70
N ASN A 466 7.04 25.34 -4.42
CA ASN A 466 6.21 25.28 -3.22
C ASN A 466 4.96 24.46 -3.52
N ILE A 467 4.64 23.53 -2.63
CA ILE A 467 3.40 22.75 -2.68
C ILE A 467 2.62 23.05 -1.42
N HIS A 468 1.42 23.57 -1.58
CA HIS A 468 0.47 23.80 -0.49
C HIS A 468 -0.44 22.58 -0.35
N THR A 469 -0.67 22.16 0.90
CA THR A 469 -1.54 21.03 1.23
C THR A 469 -2.68 21.50 2.11
N LYS A 470 -3.85 20.89 1.91
CA LYS A 470 -5.02 21.03 2.80
C LYS A 470 -5.89 19.78 2.72
N LEU A 471 -6.82 19.62 3.65
CA LEU A 471 -7.82 18.56 3.54
C LEU A 471 -8.66 18.76 2.27
N PRO A 472 -8.95 17.69 1.53
CA PRO A 472 -9.77 17.78 0.32
C PRO A 472 -11.17 18.25 0.66
N ARG A 473 -11.76 19.08 -0.21
CA ARG A 473 -13.14 19.50 -0.03
C ARG A 473 -14.08 18.32 -0.19
N VAL A 474 -15.11 18.30 0.64
CA VAL A 474 -16.21 17.34 0.48
C VAL A 474 -17.09 17.82 -0.68
N ALA A 475 -17.44 16.88 -1.54
CA ALA A 475 -18.32 17.10 -2.68
C ALA A 475 -19.78 17.22 -2.21
N TYR A 476 -20.16 18.35 -1.62
CA TYR A 476 -21.56 18.60 -1.28
C TYR A 476 -22.42 18.75 -2.53
N ARG A 477 -23.73 18.59 -2.35
CA ARG A 477 -24.76 18.85 -3.36
C ARG A 477 -25.84 19.75 -2.79
N GLU A 478 -26.65 20.34 -3.66
CA GLU A 478 -27.81 21.13 -3.27
C GLU A 478 -29.09 20.50 -3.82
N THR A 479 -30.20 20.68 -3.13
CA THR A 479 -31.52 20.27 -3.61
C THR A 479 -32.60 21.17 -3.02
N ILE A 480 -33.85 20.91 -3.34
CA ILE A 480 -35.01 21.62 -2.80
C ILE A 480 -35.90 20.66 -1.99
N ARG A 481 -36.66 21.18 -1.02
CA ARG A 481 -37.66 20.39 -0.26
C ARG A 481 -39.09 20.78 -0.57
N GLY A 482 -39.31 21.97 -1.10
CA GLY A 482 -40.63 22.50 -1.42
C GLY A 482 -40.78 22.80 -2.91
N LYS A 483 -42.02 22.92 -3.36
CA LYS A 483 -42.32 23.45 -4.70
C LYS A 483 -42.18 24.97 -4.70
N SER A 484 -41.65 25.56 -5.76
CA SER A 484 -41.55 27.03 -5.87
C SER A 484 -42.88 27.73 -6.15
N GLY A 485 -43.87 26.98 -6.65
CA GLY A 485 -44.97 27.53 -7.44
C GLY A 485 -44.47 28.14 -8.76
N ILE A 486 -45.38 28.71 -9.55
CA ILE A 486 -45.01 29.34 -10.83
C ILE A 486 -44.26 30.65 -10.55
N VAL A 487 -43.04 30.74 -11.08
CA VAL A 487 -42.16 31.90 -10.98
C VAL A 487 -41.89 32.46 -12.36
N GLU A 488 -42.01 33.78 -12.46
CA GLU A 488 -41.80 34.53 -13.69
C GLU A 488 -40.51 35.35 -13.60
N TYR A 489 -39.72 35.33 -14.68
CA TYR A 489 -38.63 36.29 -14.88
C TYR A 489 -38.61 36.81 -16.31
N THR A 490 -38.37 38.11 -16.46
CA THR A 490 -38.20 38.77 -17.75
C THR A 490 -36.82 39.39 -17.83
N HIS A 491 -35.99 38.88 -18.74
CA HIS A 491 -34.73 39.52 -19.11
C HIS A 491 -34.97 40.53 -20.22
N LYS A 492 -34.76 41.81 -19.94
CA LYS A 492 -34.88 42.90 -20.92
C LYS A 492 -33.69 43.85 -20.80
N LYS A 493 -32.86 43.94 -21.85
CA LYS A 493 -31.76 44.93 -21.95
C LYS A 493 -31.87 45.70 -23.26
N GLN A 494 -31.87 47.03 -23.13
CA GLN A 494 -31.64 47.97 -24.22
C GLN A 494 -30.29 48.64 -23.98
N SER A 495 -29.20 48.01 -24.42
CA SER A 495 -27.95 48.73 -24.70
C SER A 495 -27.93 49.10 -26.19
N GLY A 496 -27.10 50.06 -26.61
CA GLY A 496 -27.09 50.62 -27.98
C GLY A 496 -26.75 49.65 -29.14
N GLY A 497 -26.88 48.33 -28.96
CA GLY A 497 -26.75 47.28 -29.98
C GLY A 497 -28.05 46.46 -30.14
N HIS A 498 -27.95 45.18 -30.55
CA HIS A 498 -29.12 44.29 -30.65
C HIS A 498 -29.84 44.16 -29.29
N GLY A 499 -31.15 44.41 -29.28
CA GLY A 499 -31.98 44.28 -28.09
C GLY A 499 -32.01 42.85 -27.57
N GLN A 500 -32.17 42.68 -26.25
CA GLN A 500 -32.34 41.38 -25.62
C GLN A 500 -33.69 41.32 -24.91
N TYR A 501 -34.51 40.32 -25.27
CA TYR A 501 -35.79 40.03 -24.62
C TYR A 501 -36.02 38.53 -24.47
N GLY A 502 -36.33 38.09 -23.26
CA GLY A 502 -36.83 36.75 -22.99
C GLY A 502 -37.65 36.75 -21.70
N ARG A 503 -38.83 36.17 -21.72
CA ARG A 503 -39.68 35.97 -20.55
C ARG A 503 -40.01 34.49 -20.41
N VAL A 504 -39.78 33.94 -19.22
CA VAL A 504 -40.04 32.54 -18.92
C VAL A 504 -40.80 32.41 -17.61
N LEU A 505 -41.73 31.48 -17.57
CA LEU A 505 -42.47 31.07 -16.38
C LEU A 505 -42.15 29.60 -16.12
N ILE A 506 -41.54 29.33 -14.98
CA ILE A 506 -41.15 27.97 -14.58
C ILE A 506 -41.75 27.63 -13.22
N GLU A 507 -41.91 26.34 -12.98
CA GLU A 507 -42.19 25.77 -11.67
C GLU A 507 -41.16 24.67 -11.40
N ILE A 508 -40.57 24.66 -10.20
CA ILE A 508 -39.65 23.60 -9.77
C ILE A 508 -40.23 22.84 -8.60
N GLU A 509 -39.94 21.53 -8.57
CA GLU A 509 -40.36 20.61 -7.53
C GLU A 509 -39.26 19.58 -7.22
N PRO A 510 -39.20 19.08 -5.97
CA PRO A 510 -38.24 18.04 -5.60
C PRO A 510 -38.57 16.71 -6.28
N LEU A 511 -37.54 15.99 -6.68
CA LEU A 511 -37.63 14.61 -7.17
C LEU A 511 -37.27 13.60 -6.08
N GLU A 512 -37.46 12.32 -6.38
CA GLU A 512 -36.91 11.26 -5.53
C GLU A 512 -35.38 11.29 -5.55
N ARG A 513 -34.77 10.86 -4.45
CA ARG A 513 -33.32 10.95 -4.28
C ARG A 513 -32.62 10.03 -5.29
N GLY A 514 -31.70 10.59 -6.08
CA GLY A 514 -30.99 9.87 -7.12
C GLY A 514 -31.64 9.95 -8.51
N GLU A 515 -32.72 10.71 -8.68
CA GLU A 515 -33.30 11.00 -10.00
C GLU A 515 -32.56 12.15 -10.73
N TYR A 516 -31.74 12.93 -10.02
CA TYR A 516 -30.88 14.01 -10.52
C TYR A 516 -31.61 15.20 -11.16
N TYR A 517 -32.33 14.99 -12.26
CA TYR A 517 -32.94 16.07 -13.03
C TYR A 517 -34.09 15.57 -13.92
N SER A 518 -35.18 16.34 -14.00
CA SER A 518 -36.19 16.14 -15.02
C SER A 518 -36.66 17.47 -15.61
N PHE A 519 -36.92 17.49 -16.92
CA PHE A 519 -37.43 18.66 -17.63
C PHE A 519 -38.74 18.34 -18.32
N THR A 520 -39.76 19.15 -18.06
CA THR A 520 -41.06 19.05 -18.72
C THR A 520 -41.41 20.37 -19.40
N ASN A 521 -41.58 20.34 -20.72
CA ASN A 521 -42.15 21.46 -21.45
C ASN A 521 -43.69 21.41 -21.40
N ALA A 522 -44.28 22.24 -20.54
CA ALA A 522 -45.72 22.30 -20.31
C ALA A 522 -46.42 23.47 -21.04
N ILE A 523 -45.73 24.15 -21.96
CA ILE A 523 -46.27 25.30 -22.70
C ILE A 523 -47.50 24.88 -23.53
N LYS A 524 -48.61 25.60 -23.36
CA LYS A 524 -49.84 25.44 -24.15
C LYS A 524 -49.89 26.53 -25.24
N GLY A 525 -49.73 26.16 -26.51
CA GLY A 525 -49.79 27.08 -27.66
C GLY A 525 -48.42 27.49 -28.22
N VAL A 526 -48.31 28.71 -28.77
CA VAL A 526 -47.10 29.22 -29.45
C VAL A 526 -46.51 30.44 -28.70
N ALA A 527 -46.34 30.32 -27.38
CA ALA A 527 -45.84 31.41 -26.54
C ALA A 527 -44.32 31.65 -26.68
N ILE A 528 -43.57 30.58 -26.99
CA ILE A 528 -42.14 30.58 -27.26
C ILE A 528 -41.88 29.68 -28.47
N SER A 529 -41.07 30.15 -29.42
CA SER A 529 -40.62 29.38 -30.56
C SER A 529 -39.75 28.18 -30.12
N LYS A 530 -39.98 27.01 -30.72
CA LYS A 530 -39.29 25.75 -30.33
C LYS A 530 -37.76 25.84 -30.36
N GLY A 531 -37.20 26.69 -31.24
CA GLY A 531 -35.76 26.90 -31.34
C GLY A 531 -35.11 27.53 -30.11
N TYR A 532 -35.89 28.18 -29.23
CA TYR A 532 -35.35 28.80 -28.01
C TYR A 532 -35.39 27.88 -26.78
N ILE A 533 -36.10 26.74 -26.83
CA ILE A 533 -36.22 25.80 -25.71
C ILE A 533 -34.85 25.25 -25.28
N PRO A 534 -33.94 24.80 -26.18
CA PRO A 534 -32.62 24.33 -25.78
C PRO A 534 -31.81 25.40 -25.05
N GLY A 535 -31.97 26.68 -25.42
CA GLY A 535 -31.32 27.81 -24.73
C GLY A 535 -31.87 28.02 -23.31
N ILE A 536 -33.19 27.84 -23.12
CA ILE A 536 -33.84 27.88 -21.80
C ILE A 536 -33.29 26.75 -20.93
N GLU A 537 -33.34 25.51 -21.42
CA GLU A 537 -32.87 24.33 -20.69
C GLU A 537 -31.39 24.45 -20.30
N LYS A 538 -30.54 24.88 -21.24
CA LYS A 538 -29.13 25.16 -20.96
C LYS A 538 -28.95 26.24 -19.87
N GLY A 539 -29.78 27.27 -19.85
CA GLY A 539 -29.74 28.31 -18.82
C GLY A 539 -30.18 27.80 -17.44
N LEU A 540 -31.10 26.83 -17.39
CA LEU A 540 -31.50 26.15 -16.16
C LEU A 540 -30.38 25.24 -15.65
N HIS A 541 -29.78 24.42 -16.52
CA HIS A 541 -28.66 23.55 -16.18
C HIS A 541 -27.46 24.33 -15.64
N GLU A 542 -27.07 25.43 -16.30
CA GLU A 542 -25.97 26.27 -15.84
C GLU A 542 -26.25 26.86 -14.44
N GLN A 543 -27.52 27.17 -14.13
CA GLN A 543 -27.86 27.59 -12.78
C GLN A 543 -27.80 26.45 -11.77
N MET A 544 -28.18 25.23 -12.17
CA MET A 544 -28.05 24.05 -11.32
C MET A 544 -26.58 23.70 -11.04
N GLU A 545 -25.70 23.84 -12.03
CA GLU A 545 -24.25 23.66 -11.83
C GLU A 545 -23.66 24.71 -10.88
N GLU A 546 -24.12 25.96 -10.95
CA GLU A 546 -23.67 27.05 -10.08
C GLU A 546 -24.20 26.96 -8.64
N GLY A 547 -25.21 26.13 -8.37
CA GLY A 547 -25.87 26.06 -7.06
C GLY A 547 -26.64 27.34 -6.68
N PHE A 548 -27.09 27.40 -5.43
CA PHE A 548 -27.84 28.52 -4.86
C PHE A 548 -27.37 28.94 -3.47
N LEU A 549 -27.09 27.98 -2.59
CA LEU A 549 -26.71 28.21 -1.20
C LEU A 549 -25.21 28.41 -1.03
N ALA A 550 -24.43 27.44 -1.48
CA ALA A 550 -23.00 27.33 -1.25
C ALA A 550 -22.21 27.03 -2.54
N GLY A 551 -22.83 27.25 -3.69
CA GLY A 551 -22.17 27.10 -4.99
C GLY A 551 -21.97 25.66 -5.43
N TYR A 552 -22.69 24.71 -4.82
CA TYR A 552 -22.56 23.28 -5.14
C TYR A 552 -23.59 22.86 -6.19
N PRO A 553 -23.24 21.90 -7.07
CA PRO A 553 -24.17 21.40 -8.07
C PRO A 553 -25.48 20.90 -7.46
N MET A 554 -26.58 21.27 -8.09
CA MET A 554 -27.92 20.88 -7.67
C MET A 554 -28.31 19.51 -8.22
N MET A 555 -29.05 18.73 -7.45
CA MET A 555 -29.61 17.44 -7.85
C MET A 555 -31.04 17.24 -7.32
N ASP A 556 -31.73 16.27 -7.92
CA ASP A 556 -33.09 15.85 -7.63
C ASP A 556 -34.12 16.97 -7.80
N ILE A 557 -34.07 17.65 -8.95
CA ILE A 557 -34.97 18.77 -9.27
C ILE A 557 -35.73 18.52 -10.57
N GLY A 558 -37.05 18.56 -10.48
CA GLY A 558 -37.94 18.56 -11.62
C GLY A 558 -38.30 19.99 -11.99
N ILE A 559 -38.15 20.33 -13.26
CA ILE A 559 -38.44 21.66 -13.79
C ILE A 559 -39.52 21.58 -14.86
N SER A 560 -40.60 22.33 -14.66
CA SER A 560 -41.68 22.51 -15.62
C SER A 560 -41.63 23.90 -16.23
N LEU A 561 -41.44 24.00 -17.55
CA LEU A 561 -41.59 25.24 -18.31
C LEU A 561 -43.08 25.45 -18.62
N VAL A 562 -43.72 26.36 -17.88
CA VAL A 562 -45.18 26.52 -17.88
C VAL A 562 -45.64 27.48 -18.98
N ASP A 563 -44.95 28.59 -19.17
CA ASP A 563 -45.29 29.63 -20.16
C ASP A 563 -44.09 30.53 -20.44
N GLY A 564 -44.22 31.47 -21.38
CA GLY A 564 -43.24 32.53 -21.59
C GLY A 564 -43.67 33.54 -22.63
N LYS A 565 -42.73 34.40 -23.06
CA LYS A 565 -43.00 35.38 -24.10
C LYS A 565 -41.73 35.73 -24.86
N GLU A 566 -41.83 35.72 -26.19
CA GLU A 566 -40.81 36.22 -27.09
C GLU A 566 -41.16 37.60 -27.68
N HIS A 567 -40.14 38.30 -28.19
CA HIS A 567 -40.25 39.52 -28.96
C HIS A 567 -39.69 39.26 -30.37
N PRO A 568 -40.40 39.62 -31.45
CA PRO A 568 -40.01 39.23 -32.82
C PRO A 568 -38.61 39.66 -33.27
N VAL A 569 -38.06 40.73 -32.68
CA VAL A 569 -36.78 41.33 -33.09
C VAL A 569 -35.71 41.22 -32.01
N ASP A 570 -36.10 41.18 -30.74
CA ASP A 570 -35.17 41.30 -29.61
C ASP A 570 -34.95 39.96 -28.89
N SER A 571 -35.70 38.91 -29.24
CA SER A 571 -35.50 37.58 -28.67
C SER A 571 -34.36 36.83 -29.36
N SER A 572 -33.51 36.24 -28.54
CA SER A 572 -32.42 35.37 -28.96
C SER A 572 -32.29 34.22 -27.97
N GLU A 573 -31.65 33.14 -28.39
CA GLU A 573 -31.33 32.01 -27.51
C GLU A 573 -30.60 32.45 -26.24
N MET A 574 -29.63 33.36 -26.37
CA MET A 574 -28.91 33.93 -25.23
C MET A 574 -29.81 34.74 -24.29
N ALA A 575 -30.77 35.50 -24.81
CA ALA A 575 -31.71 36.25 -23.97
C ALA A 575 -32.63 35.31 -23.17
N PHE A 576 -33.10 34.23 -23.79
CA PHE A 576 -33.90 33.20 -23.12
C PHE A 576 -33.10 32.39 -22.10
N LYS A 577 -31.84 32.09 -22.40
CA LYS A 577 -30.90 31.46 -21.47
C LYS A 577 -30.69 32.29 -20.21
N LEU A 578 -30.44 33.59 -20.36
CA LEU A 578 -30.31 34.52 -19.22
C LEU A 578 -31.64 34.66 -18.45
N ALA A 579 -32.77 34.67 -19.16
CA ALA A 579 -34.08 34.70 -18.53
C ALA A 579 -34.35 33.44 -17.69
N ALA A 580 -34.00 32.26 -18.21
CA ALA A 580 -34.09 30.97 -17.53
C ALA A 580 -33.24 30.93 -16.25
N LYS A 581 -31.99 31.39 -16.35
CA LYS A 581 -31.10 31.51 -15.19
C LYS A 581 -31.68 32.41 -14.09
N GLY A 582 -32.24 33.56 -14.47
CA GLY A 582 -32.92 34.47 -13.54
C GLY A 582 -34.18 33.88 -12.91
N ALA A 583 -34.99 33.18 -13.70
CA ALA A 583 -36.19 32.50 -13.21
C ALA A 583 -35.84 31.39 -12.21
N MET A 584 -34.81 30.60 -12.51
CA MET A 584 -34.34 29.52 -11.66
C MET A 584 -33.88 30.06 -10.30
N LYS A 585 -33.10 31.15 -10.24
CA LYS A 585 -32.72 31.78 -8.96
C LYS A 585 -33.92 32.20 -8.13
N LEU A 586 -34.94 32.79 -8.76
CA LEU A 586 -36.17 33.20 -8.05
C LEU A 586 -37.02 32.01 -7.59
N ALA A 587 -37.04 30.93 -8.37
CA ALA A 587 -37.73 29.69 -8.03
C ALA A 587 -37.07 28.99 -6.84
N LEU A 588 -35.74 28.86 -6.88
CA LEU A 588 -34.92 28.28 -5.82
C LEU A 588 -35.09 29.01 -4.49
N ALA A 589 -35.15 30.35 -4.51
CA ALA A 589 -35.41 31.15 -3.31
C ALA A 589 -36.76 30.83 -2.61
N LYS A 590 -37.74 30.29 -3.34
CA LYS A 590 -39.06 29.90 -2.82
C LYS A 590 -39.19 28.40 -2.51
N ALA A 591 -38.27 27.58 -3.00
CA ALA A 591 -38.36 26.12 -2.99
C ALA A 591 -37.72 25.45 -1.76
N VAL A 592 -37.35 26.23 -0.73
CA VAL A 592 -36.70 25.73 0.50
C VAL A 592 -35.44 24.91 0.15
N PRO A 593 -34.38 25.57 -0.36
CA PRO A 593 -33.15 24.90 -0.75
C PRO A 593 -32.43 24.33 0.47
N VAL A 594 -31.80 23.17 0.32
CA VAL A 594 -31.04 22.49 1.37
C VAL A 594 -29.75 21.89 0.81
N LEU A 595 -28.74 21.81 1.66
CA LEU A 595 -27.49 21.11 1.35
C LEU A 595 -27.65 19.61 1.54
N LEU A 596 -26.88 18.87 0.75
CA LEU A 596 -26.73 17.43 0.80
C LEU A 596 -25.26 17.09 1.07
N GLU A 597 -25.03 16.22 2.04
CA GLU A 597 -23.70 15.68 2.34
C GLU A 597 -23.58 14.23 1.83
N PRO A 598 -22.40 13.82 1.33
CA PRO A 598 -22.16 12.45 0.93
C PRO A 598 -22.02 11.54 2.15
N ILE A 599 -22.75 10.43 2.14
CA ILE A 599 -22.65 9.34 3.11
C ILE A 599 -21.85 8.21 2.50
N VAL A 600 -20.92 7.67 3.27
CA VAL A 600 -20.11 6.52 2.87
C VAL A 600 -20.48 5.29 3.70
N LYS A 601 -20.40 4.12 3.07
CA LYS A 601 -20.30 2.84 3.76
C LYS A 601 -18.89 2.71 4.29
N LEU A 602 -18.76 2.46 5.58
CA LEU A 602 -17.51 2.27 6.29
C LEU A 602 -17.49 0.85 6.88
N ASN A 603 -16.48 0.07 6.51
CA ASN A 603 -16.16 -1.21 7.16
C ASN A 603 -14.89 -1.01 7.97
N VAL A 604 -14.94 -1.22 9.28
CA VAL A 604 -13.77 -1.09 10.18
C VAL A 604 -13.42 -2.47 10.71
N TYR A 605 -12.18 -2.89 10.52
CA TYR A 605 -11.65 -4.18 10.97
C TYR A 605 -10.72 -3.95 12.15
N ILE A 606 -11.02 -4.55 13.30
CA ILE A 606 -10.35 -4.30 14.58
C ILE A 606 -10.28 -5.57 15.43
N GLU A 607 -9.39 -5.57 16.41
CA GLU A 607 -9.40 -6.60 17.46
C GLU A 607 -10.54 -6.35 18.45
N GLU A 608 -11.01 -7.42 19.11
CA GLU A 608 -12.18 -7.38 19.99
C GLU A 608 -12.02 -6.36 21.14
N GLU A 609 -10.81 -6.17 21.63
CA GLU A 609 -10.51 -5.20 22.69
C GLU A 609 -10.84 -3.74 22.33
N TYR A 610 -10.79 -3.38 21.04
CA TYR A 610 -11.05 -2.02 20.56
C TYR A 610 -12.51 -1.78 20.17
N LEU A 611 -13.36 -2.81 20.21
CA LEU A 611 -14.75 -2.73 19.72
C LEU A 611 -15.55 -1.62 20.41
N GLY A 612 -15.41 -1.49 21.74
CA GLY A 612 -16.12 -0.47 22.52
C GLY A 612 -15.74 0.96 22.11
N ASP A 613 -14.44 1.21 21.92
CA ASP A 613 -13.92 2.54 21.56
C ASP A 613 -14.36 2.94 20.16
N ILE A 614 -14.36 1.99 19.20
CA ILE A 614 -14.82 2.25 17.82
C ILE A 614 -16.32 2.51 17.74
N LEU A 615 -17.13 1.76 18.48
CA LEU A 615 -18.57 2.04 18.53
C LEU A 615 -18.86 3.43 19.12
N SER A 616 -18.09 3.86 20.12
CA SER A 616 -18.18 5.20 20.68
C SER A 616 -17.76 6.27 19.68
N ASP A 617 -16.64 6.10 18.98
CA ASP A 617 -16.15 7.04 17.98
C ASP A 617 -17.10 7.19 16.78
N LEU A 618 -17.63 6.08 16.24
CA LEU A 618 -18.61 6.16 15.17
C LEU A 618 -19.87 6.92 15.61
N SER A 619 -20.28 6.78 16.87
CA SER A 619 -21.41 7.54 17.41
C SER A 619 -21.12 9.04 17.53
N THR A 620 -19.89 9.46 17.84
CA THR A 620 -19.53 10.89 17.90
C THR A 620 -19.44 11.50 16.51
N LYS A 621 -19.01 10.72 15.51
CA LYS A 621 -18.92 11.08 14.08
C LYS A 621 -20.24 10.97 13.31
N ARG A 622 -21.40 11.01 13.99
CA ARG A 622 -22.74 10.89 13.38
C ARG A 622 -22.93 9.60 12.55
N GLY A 623 -22.16 8.56 12.85
CA GLY A 623 -22.22 7.27 12.19
C GLY A 623 -23.42 6.43 12.64
N ARG A 624 -24.05 5.73 11.70
CA ARG A 624 -25.09 4.73 11.94
C ARG A 624 -24.52 3.34 11.75
N VAL A 625 -24.27 2.64 12.85
CA VAL A 625 -23.83 1.24 12.83
C VAL A 625 -24.95 0.36 12.26
N LEU A 626 -24.61 -0.41 11.23
CA LEU A 626 -25.50 -1.35 10.54
C LEU A 626 -25.40 -2.76 11.10
N GLY A 627 -24.22 -3.14 11.59
CA GLY A 627 -23.98 -4.46 12.17
C GLY A 627 -22.51 -4.70 12.50
N GLN A 628 -22.29 -5.81 13.19
CA GLN A 628 -20.98 -6.35 13.54
C GLN A 628 -20.90 -7.79 13.04
N GLU A 629 -19.76 -8.18 12.49
CA GLU A 629 -19.49 -9.52 11.99
C GLU A 629 -18.12 -9.97 12.47
N ASP A 630 -18.05 -11.21 12.93
CA ASP A 630 -16.80 -11.85 13.34
C ASP A 630 -16.10 -12.44 12.11
N ILE A 631 -14.87 -11.99 11.83
CA ILE A 631 -14.04 -12.44 10.70
C ILE A 631 -12.81 -13.20 11.25
N GLY A 632 -13.03 -14.06 12.24
CA GLY A 632 -12.02 -14.97 12.77
C GLY A 632 -11.22 -14.33 13.90
N HIS A 633 -10.12 -13.65 13.58
CA HIS A 633 -9.27 -12.99 14.57
C HIS A 633 -9.54 -11.47 14.69
N LEU A 634 -10.46 -10.95 13.86
CA LEU A 634 -10.89 -9.56 13.83
C LEU A 634 -12.41 -9.49 13.93
N GLN A 635 -12.89 -8.40 14.53
CA GLN A 635 -14.27 -7.93 14.45
C GLN A 635 -14.36 -6.89 13.33
N MET A 636 -15.36 -7.04 12.47
CA MET A 636 -15.72 -6.02 11.48
C MET A 636 -16.97 -5.27 11.93
N VAL A 637 -16.88 -3.94 11.97
CA VAL A 637 -18.01 -3.04 12.22
C VAL A 637 -18.41 -2.37 10.92
N ARG A 638 -19.67 -2.56 10.49
CA ARG A 638 -20.24 -1.88 9.32
C ARG A 638 -21.05 -0.67 9.76
N ALA A 639 -20.79 0.50 9.16
CA ALA A 639 -21.51 1.73 9.47
C ALA A 639 -21.75 2.61 8.22
N LEU A 640 -22.76 3.46 8.28
CA LEU A 640 -22.91 4.61 7.37
C LEU A 640 -22.46 5.87 8.09
N VAL A 641 -21.54 6.62 7.50
CA VAL A 641 -20.95 7.80 8.15
C VAL A 641 -20.84 8.94 7.14
N PRO A 642 -21.10 10.20 7.53
CA PRO A 642 -20.82 11.34 6.66
C PRO A 642 -19.32 11.44 6.31
N GLN A 643 -19.00 11.62 5.03
CA GLN A 643 -17.61 11.67 4.57
C GLN A 643 -16.80 12.79 5.23
N SER A 644 -17.45 13.90 5.57
CA SER A 644 -16.85 15.05 6.25
C SER A 644 -16.23 14.71 7.61
N GLU A 645 -16.76 13.69 8.30
CA GLU A 645 -16.28 13.24 9.61
C GLU A 645 -15.10 12.26 9.53
N LEU A 646 -14.81 11.78 8.31
CA LEU A 646 -13.83 10.71 8.05
C LEU A 646 -12.55 11.19 7.38
N LEU A 647 -12.39 12.50 7.11
CA LEU A 647 -11.22 13.03 6.42
C LEU A 647 -9.88 12.66 7.11
N ASN A 648 -9.89 12.56 8.45
CA ASN A 648 -8.74 12.16 9.27
C ASN A 648 -8.88 10.76 9.88
N TYR A 649 -9.84 9.95 9.43
CA TYR A 649 -10.20 8.71 10.11
C TYR A 649 -9.05 7.72 10.23
N ALA A 650 -8.16 7.66 9.23
CA ALA A 650 -6.97 6.81 9.30
C ALA A 650 -6.05 7.16 10.48
N ILE A 651 -5.93 8.45 10.82
CA ILE A 651 -5.13 8.92 11.95
C ILE A 651 -5.84 8.60 13.26
N ASP A 652 -7.12 8.92 13.35
CA ASP A 652 -7.96 8.68 14.53
C ASP A 652 -8.00 7.18 14.86
N LEU A 653 -8.30 6.33 13.86
CA LEU A 653 -8.35 4.87 14.01
C LEU A 653 -7.02 4.29 14.46
N LYS A 654 -5.91 4.75 13.87
CA LYS A 654 -4.57 4.29 14.25
C LYS A 654 -4.28 4.61 15.71
N SER A 655 -4.70 5.78 16.19
CA SER A 655 -4.55 6.17 17.59
C SER A 655 -5.39 5.29 18.53
N MET A 656 -6.64 5.01 18.18
CA MET A 656 -7.56 4.22 19.02
C MET A 656 -7.19 2.74 19.09
N THR A 657 -6.67 2.17 18.00
CA THR A 657 -6.46 0.72 17.86
C THR A 657 -5.01 0.30 18.06
N SER A 658 -4.17 1.17 18.62
CA SER A 658 -2.71 0.99 18.64
C SER A 658 -2.12 0.67 17.26
N GLY A 659 -2.81 1.13 16.21
CA GLY A 659 -2.50 0.88 14.81
C GLY A 659 -2.89 -0.48 14.25
N THR A 660 -3.59 -1.35 14.98
CA THR A 660 -4.05 -2.68 14.48
C THR A 660 -5.21 -2.57 13.51
N GLY A 661 -6.03 -1.53 13.69
CA GLY A 661 -7.23 -1.33 12.91
C GLY A 661 -6.95 -0.99 11.45
N SER A 662 -7.82 -1.47 10.59
CA SER A 662 -7.93 -1.04 9.19
C SER A 662 -9.37 -0.70 8.87
N PHE A 663 -9.59 -0.01 7.76
CA PHE A 663 -10.94 0.30 7.31
C PHE A 663 -11.00 0.43 5.79
N GLU A 664 -12.20 0.24 5.27
CA GLU A 664 -12.55 0.47 3.87
C GLU A 664 -13.75 1.41 3.83
N MET A 665 -13.77 2.30 2.84
CA MET A 665 -14.91 3.19 2.62
C MET A 665 -15.29 3.31 1.16
N GLU A 666 -16.59 3.37 0.90
CA GLU A 666 -17.18 3.52 -0.42
C GLU A 666 -18.35 4.51 -0.37
N PHE A 667 -18.51 5.35 -1.39
CA PHE A 667 -19.68 6.23 -1.50
C PHE A 667 -20.98 5.41 -1.57
N ASP A 668 -21.99 5.83 -0.83
CA ASP A 668 -23.30 5.18 -0.84
C ASP A 668 -24.37 6.07 -1.45
N HIS A 669 -24.66 7.22 -0.82
CA HIS A 669 -25.68 8.16 -1.28
C HIS A 669 -25.53 9.55 -0.66
N TYR A 670 -26.44 10.47 -1.00
CA TYR A 670 -26.51 11.82 -0.43
C TYR A 670 -27.67 11.99 0.56
N GLU A 671 -27.39 12.50 1.75
CA GLU A 671 -28.39 12.82 2.78
C GLU A 671 -28.50 14.33 3.02
N PRO A 672 -29.67 14.86 3.46
CA PRO A 672 -29.80 16.27 3.78
C PRO A 672 -28.95 16.69 5.00
N LEU A 673 -28.08 17.69 4.79
CA LEU A 673 -27.35 18.37 5.85
C LEU A 673 -28.18 19.56 6.37
N THR A 674 -28.40 19.63 7.69
CA THR A 674 -29.20 20.70 8.32
C THR A 674 -28.54 21.21 9.60
N GLY A 675 -28.99 22.38 10.08
CA GLY A 675 -28.48 22.98 11.32
C GLY A 675 -27.05 23.51 11.18
N LYS A 676 -26.27 23.40 12.26
CA LYS A 676 -24.95 24.04 12.38
C LYS A 676 -23.99 23.66 11.26
N GLY A 677 -23.93 22.38 10.86
CA GLY A 677 -23.04 21.93 9.79
C GLY A 677 -23.38 22.56 8.43
N ALA A 678 -24.67 22.75 8.13
CA ALA A 678 -25.09 23.45 6.92
C ALA A 678 -24.69 24.93 6.97
N ASP A 679 -24.90 25.59 8.11
CA ASP A 679 -24.57 27.00 8.30
C ASP A 679 -23.07 27.27 8.12
N GLU A 680 -22.22 26.36 8.62
CA GLU A 680 -20.76 26.43 8.48
C GLU A 680 -20.31 26.30 7.02
N VAL A 681 -20.87 25.34 6.28
CA VAL A 681 -20.57 25.15 4.84
C VAL A 681 -20.97 26.38 4.03
N VAL A 682 -22.17 26.94 4.29
CA VAL A 682 -22.64 28.15 3.61
C VAL A 682 -21.77 29.36 3.96
N LYS A 683 -21.33 29.48 5.21
CA LYS A 683 -20.44 30.56 5.64
C LYS A 683 -19.08 30.45 4.95
N ALA A 684 -18.45 29.28 4.95
CA ALA A 684 -17.16 29.06 4.31
C ALA A 684 -17.17 29.40 2.81
N TYR A 685 -18.27 29.08 2.11
CA TYR A 685 -18.45 29.49 0.72
C TYR A 685 -18.51 31.02 0.55
N LYS A 686 -19.29 31.71 1.39
CA LYS A 686 -19.38 33.18 1.35
C LYS A 686 -18.05 33.85 1.61
N ASP A 687 -17.32 33.40 2.62
CA ASP A 687 -15.99 33.91 2.94
C ASP A 687 -15.04 33.72 1.74
N SER A 688 -15.11 32.58 1.05
CA SER A 688 -14.29 32.33 -0.16
C SER A 688 -14.61 33.23 -1.36
N LEU A 689 -15.83 33.78 -1.44
CA LEU A 689 -16.20 34.75 -2.48
C LEU A 689 -15.73 36.17 -2.15
N GLU A 690 -15.48 36.49 -0.87
CA GLU A 690 -14.94 37.78 -0.46
C GLU A 690 -13.40 37.85 -0.61
N GLU A 691 -12.73 36.70 -0.59
CA GLU A 691 -11.28 36.57 -0.79
C GLU A 691 -10.85 36.48 -2.27
N ALA A 692 -11.75 36.09 -3.17
CA ALA A 692 -11.51 35.94 -4.61
C ALA A 692 -11.84 37.22 -5.41
#